data_AF-A0A3B3IM37-F1
#
_entry.id   AF-A0A3B3IM37-F1
#
_cell.length_a   1.000
_cell.length_b   1.000
_cell.length_c   1.000
_cell.angle_alpha   90.00
_cell.angle_beta   90.00
_cell.angle_gamma   90.00
#
_symmetry.space_group_name_H-M   'P 1'
#
loop_
_entity.id
_entity.type
_entity.pdbx_description
1 polymer ?
#
loop_
_entity_poly.entity_id
_entity_poly.type
_entity_poly.pdbx_seq_one_letter_code
_entity_poly.pdbx_strand_id
1 'polypeptide(L)'
;MDGWLPAAPRNDTRFHRTTSTDINTPSPGMMGASVLLGLLMAFVLQGHCTESPSSRRLQEGDCASRTKPPLLFNSHNFSMDLRMPGVSPSNSDTYLCMAFPVPTNQDSYIVDFIPHASMNTVHHMILFGCQSPSSASSSWDCGGALGTCKDDPSIMYAWARNAPPTKLPKDVGFRVGKGSGMSYFVLQVHYGDVSAFRDHHRDCSGLTLRMTSKPQPFVAGIYLLMSVDTVIPPGKTVTNADVACDYASYPIYPFAFRTHTHRLGKVVSGYRIRNGKWTLIGRQSPQLPQAFYPVNTELSVQYGDTVAARCVFTGEGRTSETVIGGTSDDEMCNFYMMYYMDRRHAVPFMSCMESGSREQFRHIPAEANVPIAVSPDQMSSMMHMGHAADDSVLLDKRRGGQGADQDYHLEQVTDWPEGNLQLGQVSGLALDSDSNLVIFHRGDHHWDLDSFDGRARYQHRSLGPIQQSAILVVDPAKGRILKASGRNMFYLPHGITADRDNNYWVTDVALHQVLKVSSDGRDRTLLALGEAFTPGSDSSHFCQPTDVAIDPHTGNVFVSDGYCNARILKFSADGKYLSQWGAGSLDRRQRARFQIPHSLAFLSDRREVCVADRENGRIQCFIADTGEFVKEIKKEEFGGKVFAISYSPAGDGLIYAVNGDSPYHSAPLRGFVINYTSREILDTFSPKRKQDFKMPHDLVGGPDGSVFVGDAGSEEVFKFSAEKSHRSVKKAGIQVQELEEVEAFIQTRVKPQRNTSHVAAAGPEKQTVDKPSLPVVQEEKKTVKAGRENGAMAAVIITLLLLPLLLVVIIGVFVCWRRNSKAVGGLNLGNFFASHRGYTRQGFDQLSTEGSDQERNMEDSSDSDNEEYSAPPLPPQPAS
;
A
#
# COMPACT_ATOMS: atom_id res chain seq x y z
N MET A 1 30.00 -33.74 56.93
CA MET A 1 30.49 -32.35 57.02
C MET A 1 29.71 -31.46 56.08
N ASP A 2 28.67 -30.75 56.50
CA ASP A 2 27.56 -31.03 57.45
C ASP A 2 26.42 -30.09 57.03
N GLY A 3 25.13 -30.45 57.18
CA GLY A 3 24.35 -30.10 58.38
C GLY A 3 23.54 -28.81 58.15
N TRP A 4 22.34 -28.61 58.69
CA TRP A 4 21.54 -29.43 59.62
C TRP A 4 20.03 -29.28 59.34
N LEU A 5 19.26 -30.25 59.85
CA LEU A 5 17.78 -30.25 59.97
C LEU A 5 17.39 -29.51 61.30
N PRO A 6 16.11 -29.41 61.79
CA PRO A 6 14.98 -30.34 61.58
C PRO A 6 13.51 -29.82 61.63
N ALA A 7 12.59 -30.77 61.33
CA ALA A 7 11.22 -30.97 61.86
C ALA A 7 10.14 -29.84 61.76
N ALA A 8 8.84 -30.07 61.46
CA ALA A 8 7.91 -31.20 61.66
C ALA A 8 7.51 -31.41 63.16
N PRO A 9 6.46 -32.19 63.55
CA PRO A 9 5.63 -33.11 62.72
C PRO A 9 4.12 -33.28 63.08
N ARG A 10 3.37 -34.04 62.23
CA ARG A 10 2.28 -35.01 62.61
C ARG A 10 0.96 -34.48 63.28
N ASN A 11 -0.14 -35.25 63.44
CA ASN A 11 -0.40 -36.67 63.12
C ASN A 11 -1.85 -37.03 62.71
N ASP A 12 -1.99 -38.22 62.09
CA ASP A 12 -3.10 -39.20 62.05
C ASP A 12 -4.43 -38.92 62.79
N THR A 13 -5.57 -39.33 62.22
CA THR A 13 -6.06 -40.74 62.17
C THR A 13 -7.33 -40.80 61.29
N ARG A 14 -7.89 -41.89 60.74
CA ARG A 14 -7.71 -43.38 60.59
C ARG A 14 -8.69 -43.77 59.44
N PHE A 15 -8.81 -44.93 58.77
CA PHE A 15 -8.21 -46.26 58.50
C PHE A 15 -9.08 -46.82 57.28
N HIS A 16 -9.01 -47.97 56.60
CA HIS A 16 -8.29 -49.27 56.44
C HIS A 16 -8.87 -49.86 55.08
N ARG A 17 -8.43 -50.93 54.38
CA ARG A 17 -7.33 -51.92 54.54
C ARG A 17 -6.74 -52.43 53.19
N THR A 18 -6.84 -53.72 52.85
CA THR A 18 -5.73 -54.56 52.30
C THR A 18 -6.25 -55.90 51.71
N THR A 19 -5.62 -56.69 50.82
CA THR A 19 -4.37 -56.72 49.99
C THR A 19 -4.42 -58.01 49.13
N SER A 20 -3.70 -58.28 48.03
CA SER A 20 -2.89 -57.55 47.03
C SER A 20 -2.35 -58.60 46.00
N THR A 21 -1.55 -58.20 44.98
CA THR A 21 -0.49 -59.00 44.29
C THR A 21 -0.88 -60.32 43.55
N ASP A 22 -0.24 -60.81 42.46
CA ASP A 22 0.75 -60.27 41.51
C ASP A 22 0.87 -61.12 40.19
N ILE A 23 1.20 -60.44 39.07
CA ILE A 23 2.16 -60.78 37.97
C ILE A 23 2.26 -62.21 37.37
N ASN A 24 1.96 -62.38 36.05
CA ASN A 24 2.92 -62.84 34.99
C ASN A 24 2.36 -62.93 33.53
N THR A 25 3.26 -63.12 32.54
CA THR A 25 3.06 -63.20 31.05
C THR A 25 3.22 -64.67 30.51
N PRO A 26 3.17 -65.05 29.19
CA PRO A 26 3.16 -64.30 27.91
C PRO A 26 2.21 -64.85 26.78
N SER A 27 2.51 -64.53 25.50
CA SER A 27 1.84 -64.88 24.21
C SER A 27 2.41 -66.19 23.56
N PRO A 28 2.10 -66.66 22.30
CA PRO A 28 1.42 -66.06 21.11
C PRO A 28 0.49 -67.00 20.25
N GLY A 29 0.03 -66.54 19.06
CA GLY A 29 -0.55 -67.40 17.98
C GLY A 29 -1.30 -66.67 16.85
N MET A 30 -1.22 -67.14 15.59
CA MET A 30 -1.91 -66.60 14.40
C MET A 30 -2.40 -67.70 13.44
N MET A 31 -3.64 -67.58 12.92
CA MET A 31 -4.27 -68.12 11.69
C MET A 31 -5.81 -68.01 11.88
N GLY A 32 -6.70 -67.92 10.89
CA GLY A 32 -6.63 -67.80 9.42
C GLY A 32 -8.06 -67.55 8.89
N ALA A 33 -8.25 -67.01 7.68
CA ALA A 33 -9.58 -66.53 7.22
C ALA A 33 -10.31 -67.51 6.27
N SER A 34 -11.66 -67.46 6.22
CA SER A 34 -12.44 -67.64 4.98
C SER A 34 -13.98 -67.53 5.08
N VAL A 35 -14.55 -66.81 4.09
CA VAL A 35 -15.78 -67.10 3.31
C VAL A 35 -17.20 -66.82 3.86
N LEU A 36 -17.90 -66.11 2.96
CA LEU A 36 -19.34 -65.89 2.64
C LEU A 36 -20.35 -66.95 3.16
N LEU A 37 -21.67 -66.69 3.23
CA LEU A 37 -22.53 -65.95 2.28
C LEU A 37 -23.82 -65.43 2.97
N GLY A 38 -24.32 -64.25 2.58
CA GLY A 38 -25.58 -63.69 3.08
C GLY A 38 -26.68 -63.62 2.02
N LEU A 39 -27.95 -63.75 2.43
CA LEU A 39 -29.14 -63.57 1.58
C LEU A 39 -30.37 -63.10 2.39
N LEU A 40 -31.16 -62.23 1.76
CA LEU A 40 -32.56 -61.86 2.06
C LEU A 40 -32.87 -61.14 3.40
N MET A 41 -32.93 -59.81 3.30
CA MET A 41 -33.59 -58.91 4.25
C MET A 41 -35.08 -59.19 4.43
N ALA A 42 -35.62 -58.76 5.58
CA ALA A 42 -36.78 -57.86 5.61
C ALA A 42 -36.75 -56.90 6.82
N PHE A 43 -36.94 -55.61 6.52
CA PHE A 43 -37.22 -54.45 7.38
C PHE A 43 -37.92 -54.75 8.73
N VAL A 44 -37.65 -54.04 9.83
CA VAL A 44 -38.14 -52.66 10.10
C VAL A 44 -37.42 -52.02 11.31
N LEU A 45 -37.12 -50.72 11.23
CA LEU A 45 -36.69 -49.77 12.29
C LEU A 45 -35.31 -49.93 12.99
N GLN A 46 -34.81 -48.78 13.45
CA GLN A 46 -33.73 -48.58 14.44
C GLN A 46 -32.33 -49.16 14.15
N GLY A 47 -31.67 -48.64 13.11
CA GLY A 47 -30.20 -48.72 12.97
C GLY A 47 -29.48 -47.56 13.64
N HIS A 48 -29.01 -47.74 14.88
CA HIS A 48 -27.84 -47.00 15.39
C HIS A 48 -26.59 -47.83 15.07
N CYS A 49 -25.60 -47.24 14.41
CA CYS A 49 -24.25 -47.79 14.33
C CYS A 49 -23.23 -46.70 14.67
N THR A 50 -22.37 -47.00 15.65
CA THR A 50 -21.26 -46.14 16.06
C THR A 50 -20.03 -46.42 15.21
N GLU A 51 -19.43 -45.38 14.63
CA GLU A 51 -18.04 -45.43 14.19
C GLU A 51 -17.10 -44.71 15.17
N SER A 52 -15.83 -45.13 15.18
CA SER A 52 -14.77 -44.56 16.00
C SER A 52 -14.39 -43.13 15.53
N PRO A 53 -13.66 -42.32 16.33
CA PRO A 53 -13.63 -40.87 16.15
C PRO A 53 -12.85 -40.44 14.90
N SER A 54 -13.59 -40.11 13.85
CA SER A 54 -13.05 -39.30 12.74
C SER A 54 -12.64 -37.93 13.27
N SER A 55 -11.35 -37.59 13.15
CA SER A 55 -10.86 -36.25 13.45
C SER A 55 -11.44 -35.27 12.43
N ARG A 56 -12.56 -34.61 12.78
CA ARG A 56 -13.17 -33.54 11.99
C ARG A 56 -12.24 -32.34 11.96
N ARG A 57 -11.34 -32.36 10.98
CA ARG A 57 -10.52 -31.22 10.54
C ARG A 57 -11.45 -30.02 10.32
N LEU A 58 -11.29 -28.95 11.11
CA LEU A 58 -12.06 -27.73 10.92
C LEU A 58 -11.82 -27.18 9.51
N GLN A 59 -12.89 -26.69 8.87
CA GLN A 59 -12.79 -25.94 7.63
C GLN A 59 -12.52 -24.47 7.96
N GLU A 60 -11.37 -23.95 7.55
CA GLU A 60 -11.11 -22.51 7.50
C GLU A 60 -11.89 -21.90 6.32
N GLY A 61 -13.20 -21.72 6.55
CA GLY A 61 -14.15 -21.10 5.63
C GLY A 61 -15.49 -20.75 6.30
N ASP A 62 -15.60 -20.95 7.61
CA ASP A 62 -16.79 -20.64 8.39
C ASP A 62 -16.59 -19.31 9.13
N CYS A 63 -17.44 -18.32 8.85
CA CYS A 63 -17.43 -17.06 9.57
C CYS A 63 -17.81 -17.31 11.03
N ALA A 64 -16.80 -17.37 11.91
CA ALA A 64 -16.89 -17.94 13.25
C ALA A 64 -18.06 -17.40 14.08
N SER A 65 -19.19 -18.10 14.04
CA SER A 65 -20.47 -17.64 14.57
C SER A 65 -20.52 -17.72 16.09
N ARG A 66 -20.02 -16.65 16.71
CA ARG A 66 -20.43 -16.06 17.99
C ARG A 66 -19.69 -14.74 18.17
N THR A 67 -20.36 -13.74 18.72
CA THR A 67 -19.72 -12.62 19.40
C THR A 67 -18.76 -13.17 20.45
N LYS A 68 -17.46 -13.15 20.16
CA LYS A 68 -16.45 -13.60 21.14
C LYS A 68 -16.56 -12.69 22.37
N PRO A 69 -16.60 -13.25 23.60
CA PRO A 69 -16.55 -12.41 24.79
C PRO A 69 -15.29 -11.55 24.74
N PRO A 70 -15.35 -10.29 25.22
CA PRO A 70 -14.28 -9.31 25.00
C PRO A 70 -12.94 -9.86 25.50
N LEU A 71 -11.94 -9.85 24.62
CA LEU A 71 -10.63 -10.43 24.90
C LEU A 71 -9.91 -9.57 25.94
N LEU A 72 -9.92 -10.05 27.19
CA LEU A 72 -9.28 -9.40 28.34
C LEU A 72 -7.76 -9.59 28.26
N PHE A 73 -7.03 -8.49 28.02
CA PHE A 73 -5.56 -8.47 28.05
C PHE A 73 -5.03 -8.24 29.47
N ASN A 74 -5.83 -7.57 30.32
CA ASN A 74 -5.63 -7.43 31.76
C ASN A 74 -6.96 -7.01 32.42
N SER A 75 -6.96 -6.66 33.71
CA SER A 75 -8.18 -6.27 34.47
C SER A 75 -8.87 -4.99 33.98
N HIS A 76 -8.24 -4.21 33.10
CA HIS A 76 -8.78 -2.93 32.60
C HIS A 76 -8.87 -2.84 31.08
N ASN A 77 -8.02 -3.54 30.33
CA ASN A 77 -7.94 -3.44 28.87
C ASN A 77 -8.54 -4.68 28.19
N PHE A 78 -9.43 -4.45 27.24
CA PHE A 78 -10.11 -5.50 26.49
C PHE A 78 -10.34 -5.08 25.03
N SER A 79 -10.62 -6.04 24.13
CA SER A 79 -11.06 -5.73 22.77
C SER A 79 -12.37 -6.41 22.39
N MET A 80 -13.12 -5.76 21.49
CA MET A 80 -14.39 -6.26 20.96
C MET A 80 -14.33 -6.28 19.43
N ASP A 81 -14.70 -7.41 18.83
CA ASP A 81 -14.86 -7.55 17.39
C ASP A 81 -16.30 -7.24 16.96
N LEU A 82 -16.45 -6.30 16.04
CA LEU A 82 -17.69 -5.94 15.35
C LEU A 82 -17.57 -6.46 13.91
N ARG A 83 -18.36 -7.47 13.55
CA ARG A 83 -18.24 -8.22 12.29
C ARG A 83 -19.59 -8.43 11.63
N MET A 84 -19.68 -8.22 10.32
CA MET A 84 -20.86 -8.63 9.57
C MET A 84 -21.11 -10.15 9.70
N PRO A 85 -22.37 -10.61 9.75
CA PRO A 85 -22.72 -11.98 10.15
C PRO A 85 -22.61 -13.02 9.01
N GLY A 86 -21.60 -12.89 8.15
CA GLY A 86 -21.42 -13.74 6.97
C GLY A 86 -22.43 -13.41 5.87
N VAL A 87 -22.44 -12.15 5.45
CA VAL A 87 -23.37 -11.59 4.46
C VAL A 87 -22.89 -11.85 3.02
N SER A 88 -23.82 -11.83 2.06
CA SER A 88 -23.52 -11.89 0.63
C SER A 88 -24.48 -10.96 -0.11
N PRO A 89 -24.16 -9.65 -0.22
CA PRO A 89 -24.98 -8.67 -0.94
C PRO A 89 -25.19 -9.05 -2.41
N SER A 90 -26.43 -8.94 -2.89
CA SER A 90 -26.80 -9.28 -4.27
C SER A 90 -26.66 -8.13 -5.27
N ASN A 91 -26.73 -6.89 -4.78
CA ASN A 91 -26.76 -5.67 -5.57
C ASN A 91 -25.51 -4.82 -5.27
N SER A 92 -24.98 -4.12 -6.28
CA SER A 92 -23.98 -3.08 -6.05
C SER A 92 -24.56 -1.92 -5.23
N ASP A 93 -23.65 -1.18 -4.59
CA ASP A 93 -23.93 -0.02 -3.72
C ASP A 93 -24.92 -0.31 -2.56
N THR A 94 -24.86 -1.52 -1.99
CA THR A 94 -25.69 -1.94 -0.84
C THR A 94 -25.06 -1.51 0.50
N TYR A 95 -25.85 -0.94 1.42
CA TYR A 95 -25.40 -0.51 2.75
C TYR A 95 -26.00 -1.37 3.87
N LEU A 96 -25.24 -2.35 4.34
CA LEU A 96 -25.69 -3.22 5.45
C LEU A 96 -25.26 -2.65 6.80
N CYS A 97 -26.15 -2.71 7.79
CA CYS A 97 -25.85 -2.41 9.19
C CYS A 97 -25.99 -3.65 10.08
N MET A 98 -25.20 -3.66 11.16
CA MET A 98 -25.34 -4.59 12.28
C MET A 98 -25.15 -3.86 13.62
N ALA A 99 -26.00 -4.19 14.60
CA ALA A 99 -25.96 -3.65 15.95
C ALA A 99 -25.22 -4.59 16.92
N PHE A 100 -24.47 -4.01 17.85
CA PHE A 100 -23.76 -4.72 18.92
C PHE A 100 -23.96 -3.99 20.25
N PRO A 101 -24.39 -4.66 21.33
CA PRO A 101 -24.51 -4.01 22.64
C PRO A 101 -23.13 -3.66 23.19
N VAL A 102 -23.00 -2.48 23.81
CA VAL A 102 -21.75 -2.07 24.48
C VAL A 102 -21.44 -3.06 25.62
N PRO A 103 -20.25 -3.69 25.67
CA PRO A 103 -19.99 -4.88 26.48
C PRO A 103 -19.70 -4.58 27.96
N THR A 104 -20.24 -3.47 28.50
CA THR A 104 -19.95 -2.98 29.85
C THR A 104 -21.11 -2.18 30.44
N ASN A 105 -21.40 -2.47 31.72
CA ASN A 105 -22.36 -1.71 32.54
C ASN A 105 -21.73 -0.49 33.25
N GLN A 106 -20.42 -0.30 33.08
CA GLN A 106 -19.64 0.82 33.59
C GLN A 106 -19.07 1.63 32.41
N ASP A 107 -18.71 2.89 32.66
CA ASP A 107 -18.02 3.72 31.68
C ASP A 107 -16.72 3.05 31.20
N SER A 108 -16.48 3.07 29.90
CA SER A 108 -15.23 2.65 29.29
C SER A 108 -14.90 3.53 28.10
N TYR A 109 -13.69 3.39 27.56
CA TYR A 109 -13.14 4.30 26.57
C TYR A 109 -12.61 3.49 25.39
N ILE A 110 -13.08 3.77 24.18
CA ILE A 110 -12.46 3.27 22.95
C ILE A 110 -11.19 4.09 22.72
N VAL A 111 -10.05 3.40 22.58
CA VAL A 111 -8.72 4.01 22.45
C VAL A 111 -8.00 3.62 21.16
N ASP A 112 -8.56 2.70 20.37
CA ASP A 112 -8.06 2.34 19.04
C ASP A 112 -9.18 1.72 18.18
N PHE A 113 -9.10 1.91 16.86
CA PHE A 113 -10.03 1.36 15.86
C PHE A 113 -9.23 0.62 14.79
N ILE A 114 -9.41 -0.70 14.69
CA ILE A 114 -8.67 -1.54 13.75
C ILE A 114 -9.64 -2.05 12.68
N PRO A 115 -9.59 -1.52 11.43
CA PRO A 115 -10.42 -2.00 10.34
C PRO A 115 -9.88 -3.31 9.76
N HIS A 116 -10.79 -4.20 9.38
CA HIS A 116 -10.51 -5.36 8.55
C HIS A 116 -11.67 -5.51 7.58
N ALA A 117 -11.45 -5.09 6.34
CA ALA A 117 -12.44 -5.04 5.28
C ALA A 117 -11.95 -5.86 4.08
N SER A 118 -12.88 -6.54 3.42
CA SER A 118 -12.63 -7.20 2.13
C SER A 118 -12.43 -6.15 1.06
N MET A 119 -11.17 -5.83 0.76
CA MET A 119 -10.76 -4.74 -0.15
C MET A 119 -11.35 -4.84 -1.57
N ASN A 120 -11.84 -6.01 -1.97
CA ASN A 120 -12.46 -6.25 -3.27
C ASN A 120 -13.92 -5.79 -3.34
N THR A 121 -14.62 -5.69 -2.20
CA THR A 121 -16.09 -5.50 -2.14
C THR A 121 -16.51 -4.32 -1.27
N VAL A 122 -15.84 -4.08 -0.14
CA VAL A 122 -16.18 -3.00 0.77
C VAL A 122 -15.58 -1.68 0.28
N HIS A 123 -16.45 -0.69 0.04
CA HIS A 123 -16.06 0.65 -0.35
C HIS A 123 -15.77 1.53 0.87
N HIS A 124 -16.62 1.51 1.90
CA HIS A 124 -16.40 2.20 3.17
C HIS A 124 -17.13 1.54 4.35
N MET A 125 -16.76 1.91 5.57
CA MET A 125 -17.38 1.47 6.82
C MET A 125 -17.55 2.65 7.77
N ILE A 126 -18.68 2.75 8.44
CA ILE A 126 -18.95 3.79 9.45
C ILE A 126 -19.41 3.14 10.75
N LEU A 127 -18.92 3.65 11.87
CA LEU A 127 -19.33 3.23 13.20
C LEU A 127 -20.08 4.36 13.90
N PHE A 128 -21.29 4.06 14.36
CA PHE A 128 -22.13 4.93 15.17
C PHE A 128 -22.29 4.38 16.59
N GLY A 129 -22.50 5.27 17.56
CA GLY A 129 -22.96 4.95 18.91
C GLY A 129 -24.32 5.60 19.18
N CYS A 130 -25.29 4.82 19.64
CA CYS A 130 -26.65 5.29 19.95
C CYS A 130 -27.30 4.47 21.08
N GLN A 131 -28.53 4.82 21.46
CA GLN A 131 -29.30 4.12 22.50
C GLN A 131 -30.12 2.96 21.94
N SER A 132 -30.66 3.10 20.73
CA SER A 132 -31.60 2.16 20.10
C SER A 132 -31.30 2.01 18.60
N PRO A 133 -30.77 0.86 18.14
CA PRO A 133 -30.61 0.60 16.70
C PRO A 133 -31.97 0.50 16.00
N SER A 134 -32.01 0.80 14.70
CA SER A 134 -33.26 0.73 13.90
C SER A 134 -33.88 -0.66 13.88
N SER A 135 -33.05 -1.70 13.71
CA SER A 135 -33.47 -3.10 13.69
C SER A 135 -32.81 -3.91 14.81
N ALA A 136 -33.44 -5.05 15.14
CA ALA A 136 -32.91 -6.10 16.00
C ALA A 136 -32.53 -7.38 15.21
N SER A 137 -32.56 -7.33 13.88
CA SER A 137 -32.09 -8.42 13.01
C SER A 137 -30.57 -8.56 13.04
N SER A 138 -30.05 -9.73 12.65
CA SER A 138 -28.60 -10.00 12.60
C SER A 138 -27.83 -9.01 11.72
N SER A 139 -28.47 -8.56 10.65
CA SER A 139 -28.10 -7.39 9.85
C SER A 139 -29.38 -6.84 9.21
N TRP A 140 -29.37 -5.58 8.79
CA TRP A 140 -30.44 -5.00 7.96
C TRP A 140 -29.85 -4.11 6.88
N ASP A 141 -30.65 -3.83 5.86
CA ASP A 141 -30.37 -2.74 4.93
C ASP A 141 -30.65 -1.42 5.65
N CYS A 142 -29.59 -0.73 6.04
CA CYS A 142 -29.67 0.65 6.54
C CYS A 142 -29.42 1.66 5.41
N GLY A 143 -29.38 1.18 4.17
CA GLY A 143 -29.21 1.93 2.93
C GLY A 143 -30.47 2.57 2.38
N GLY A 144 -31.55 2.61 3.17
CA GLY A 144 -32.85 3.16 2.84
C GLY A 144 -33.75 3.22 4.08
N ALA A 145 -35.07 3.10 3.90
CA ALA A 145 -36.15 3.44 4.86
C ALA A 145 -36.07 2.95 6.34
N LEU A 146 -35.14 2.07 6.73
CA LEU A 146 -34.90 1.71 8.14
C LEU A 146 -33.88 2.61 8.85
N GLY A 147 -32.94 3.23 8.14
CA GLY A 147 -31.85 4.02 8.73
C GLY A 147 -30.93 3.23 9.67
N THR A 148 -30.17 3.95 10.51
CA THR A 148 -29.12 3.38 11.38
C THR A 148 -29.54 3.22 12.85
N CYS A 149 -30.10 4.26 13.45
CA CYS A 149 -30.63 4.26 14.83
C CYS A 149 -32.04 4.89 14.86
N LYS A 150 -32.69 4.85 16.03
CA LYS A 150 -33.98 5.51 16.32
C LYS A 150 -33.83 6.79 17.14
N ASP A 151 -32.59 7.10 17.50
CA ASP A 151 -32.12 8.25 18.25
C ASP A 151 -30.82 8.76 17.59
N ASP A 152 -30.58 10.07 17.67
CA ASP A 152 -29.54 10.79 16.92
C ASP A 152 -28.20 10.02 16.88
N PRO A 153 -27.80 9.42 15.73
CA PRO A 153 -26.66 8.52 15.67
C PRO A 153 -25.35 9.28 15.75
N SER A 154 -24.67 9.20 16.90
CA SER A 154 -23.32 9.76 17.05
C SER A 154 -22.32 8.92 16.27
N ILE A 155 -21.92 9.39 15.09
CA ILE A 155 -20.74 8.86 14.39
C ILE A 155 -19.51 8.88 15.34
N MET A 156 -18.70 7.84 15.28
CA MET A 156 -17.52 7.64 16.15
C MET A 156 -16.24 7.38 15.35
N TYR A 157 -16.37 6.72 14.20
CA TYR A 157 -15.26 6.36 13.32
C TYR A 157 -15.79 6.17 11.89
N ALA A 158 -14.99 6.51 10.89
CA ALA A 158 -15.25 6.18 9.50
C ALA A 158 -13.97 5.75 8.80
N TRP A 159 -14.02 4.64 8.08
CA TRP A 159 -12.98 4.12 7.21
C TRP A 159 -13.49 4.14 5.78
N ALA A 160 -12.65 4.52 4.83
CA ALA A 160 -12.92 4.38 3.41
C ALA A 160 -11.73 3.70 2.73
N ARG A 161 -12.00 2.96 1.65
CA ARG A 161 -10.95 2.38 0.81
C ARG A 161 -10.01 3.49 0.34
N ASN A 162 -8.71 3.23 0.40
CA ASN A 162 -7.62 4.15 0.04
C ASN A 162 -7.49 5.43 0.92
N ALA A 163 -8.22 5.54 2.03
CA ALA A 163 -8.08 6.67 2.97
C ALA A 163 -7.05 6.40 4.09
N PRO A 164 -6.36 7.43 4.62
CA PRO A 164 -5.46 7.27 5.77
C PRO A 164 -6.21 6.78 7.03
N PRO A 165 -5.64 5.85 7.82
CA PRO A 165 -6.28 5.35 9.02
C PRO A 165 -6.27 6.39 10.15
N THR A 166 -7.46 6.80 10.59
CA THR A 166 -7.64 7.76 11.69
C THR A 166 -7.21 7.16 13.02
N LYS A 167 -6.08 7.63 13.57
CA LYS A 167 -5.60 7.26 14.90
C LYS A 167 -6.07 8.27 15.95
N LEU A 168 -6.46 7.79 17.13
CA LEU A 168 -6.71 8.64 18.29
C LEU A 168 -5.37 9.15 18.87
N PRO A 169 -5.29 10.39 19.37
CA PRO A 169 -4.12 10.88 20.10
C PRO A 169 -3.88 10.08 21.39
N LYS A 170 -2.66 10.12 21.91
CA LYS A 170 -2.30 9.43 23.16
C LYS A 170 -3.15 9.95 24.33
N ASP A 171 -3.62 9.03 25.17
CA ASP A 171 -4.45 9.31 26.36
C ASP A 171 -5.81 10.01 26.05
N VAL A 172 -6.29 9.92 24.80
CA VAL A 172 -7.64 10.27 24.34
C VAL A 172 -8.47 9.01 24.11
N GLY A 173 -9.76 9.03 24.42
CA GLY A 173 -10.68 7.97 23.98
C GLY A 173 -12.16 8.37 23.96
N PHE A 174 -12.95 7.72 23.12
CA PHE A 174 -14.41 7.91 23.09
C PHE A 174 -15.06 7.22 24.29
N ARG A 175 -15.74 7.99 25.15
CA ARG A 175 -16.42 7.47 26.35
C ARG A 175 -17.74 6.79 25.96
N VAL A 176 -17.90 5.53 26.38
CA VAL A 176 -19.04 4.66 26.05
C VAL A 176 -19.58 3.94 27.29
N GLY A 177 -20.80 3.41 27.21
CA GLY A 177 -21.47 2.69 28.29
C GLY A 177 -22.38 3.60 29.12
N LYS A 178 -22.76 3.13 30.31
CA LYS A 178 -23.91 3.67 31.07
C LYS A 178 -23.91 5.19 31.30
N GLY A 179 -22.75 5.81 31.54
CA GLY A 179 -22.63 7.26 31.77
C GLY A 179 -22.40 8.10 30.52
N SER A 180 -22.39 7.52 29.31
CA SER A 180 -22.19 8.25 28.05
C SER A 180 -23.46 8.49 27.24
N GLY A 181 -24.55 7.77 27.52
CA GLY A 181 -25.74 7.75 26.67
C GLY A 181 -25.62 6.84 25.43
N MET A 182 -24.56 6.03 25.31
CA MET A 182 -24.41 5.05 24.21
C MET A 182 -24.53 3.63 24.74
N SER A 183 -25.55 2.91 24.28
CA SER A 183 -25.87 1.53 24.68
C SER A 183 -25.53 0.50 23.60
N TYR A 184 -25.52 0.92 22.33
CA TYR A 184 -25.19 0.09 21.17
C TYR A 184 -24.15 0.78 20.29
N PHE A 185 -23.34 -0.06 19.66
CA PHE A 185 -22.59 0.27 18.45
C PHE A 185 -23.40 -0.19 17.22
N VAL A 186 -23.50 0.64 16.20
CA VAL A 186 -24.00 0.25 14.87
C VAL A 186 -22.88 0.38 13.87
N LEU A 187 -22.49 -0.76 13.28
CA LEU A 187 -21.51 -0.82 12.19
C LEU A 187 -22.26 -0.84 10.86
N GLN A 188 -22.08 0.20 10.07
CA GLN A 188 -22.49 0.26 8.66
C GLN A 188 -21.31 -0.16 7.77
N VAL A 189 -21.57 -0.98 6.75
CA VAL A 189 -20.63 -1.40 5.72
C VAL A 189 -21.27 -1.19 4.35
N HIS A 190 -20.63 -0.38 3.52
CA HIS A 190 -21.05 -0.12 2.14
C HIS A 190 -20.29 -1.05 1.18
N TYR A 191 -21.03 -1.85 0.43
CA TYR A 191 -20.52 -2.78 -0.57
C TYR A 191 -20.75 -2.21 -1.97
N GLY A 192 -19.69 -1.71 -2.60
CA GLY A 192 -19.76 -1.05 -3.92
C GLY A 192 -19.83 -2.06 -5.05
N ASP A 193 -18.73 -2.73 -5.37
CA ASP A 193 -18.72 -3.85 -6.31
C ASP A 193 -19.09 -5.17 -5.61
N VAL A 194 -20.11 -5.85 -6.14
CA VAL A 194 -20.51 -7.20 -5.70
C VAL A 194 -20.08 -8.30 -6.68
N SER A 195 -19.30 -8.00 -7.71
CA SER A 195 -18.84 -8.98 -8.70
C SER A 195 -18.08 -10.16 -8.07
N ALA A 196 -17.41 -9.95 -6.94
CA ALA A 196 -16.73 -11.00 -6.19
C ALA A 196 -17.70 -11.99 -5.51
N PHE A 197 -18.94 -11.60 -5.17
CA PHE A 197 -19.93 -12.48 -4.53
C PHE A 197 -20.60 -13.48 -5.51
N ARG A 198 -20.15 -13.53 -6.77
CA ARG A 198 -20.64 -14.48 -7.79
C ARG A 198 -20.39 -15.96 -7.47
N ASP A 199 -19.50 -16.26 -6.53
CA ASP A 199 -19.25 -17.59 -5.98
C ASP A 199 -20.05 -17.89 -4.70
N HIS A 200 -20.88 -16.94 -4.24
CA HIS A 200 -21.62 -16.96 -2.98
C HIS A 200 -20.75 -17.11 -1.72
N HIS A 201 -19.49 -16.63 -1.74
CA HIS A 201 -18.71 -16.49 -0.52
C HIS A 201 -19.38 -15.50 0.46
N ARG A 202 -19.07 -15.63 1.75
CA ARG A 202 -19.63 -14.79 2.81
C ARG A 202 -18.59 -13.77 3.28
N ASP A 203 -18.99 -12.50 3.31
CA ASP A 203 -18.18 -11.44 3.90
C ASP A 203 -18.46 -11.26 5.41
N CYS A 204 -17.38 -11.01 6.14
CA CYS A 204 -17.36 -10.76 7.58
C CYS A 204 -16.50 -9.54 7.93
N SER A 205 -16.55 -8.51 7.07
CA SER A 205 -15.86 -7.25 7.26
C SER A 205 -16.32 -6.51 8.53
N GLY A 206 -15.47 -5.63 9.04
CA GLY A 206 -15.79 -4.77 10.17
C GLY A 206 -14.58 -4.25 10.95
N LEU A 207 -14.75 -4.07 12.26
CA LEU A 207 -13.82 -3.36 13.14
C LEU A 207 -13.47 -4.21 14.37
N THR A 208 -12.23 -4.14 14.84
CA THR A 208 -11.89 -4.46 16.24
C THR A 208 -11.71 -3.16 17.00
N LEU A 209 -12.47 -2.98 18.07
CA LEU A 209 -12.29 -1.89 19.03
C LEU A 209 -11.28 -2.31 20.09
N ARG A 210 -10.26 -1.48 20.38
CA ARG A 210 -9.52 -1.59 21.65
C ARG A 210 -10.15 -0.67 22.68
N MET A 211 -10.44 -1.21 23.85
CA MET A 211 -11.20 -0.55 24.90
C MET A 211 -10.50 -0.65 26.25
N THR A 212 -10.75 0.33 27.12
CA THR A 212 -10.27 0.30 28.51
C THR A 212 -11.30 0.85 29.48
N SER A 213 -11.39 0.23 30.66
CA SER A 213 -12.14 0.78 31.81
C SER A 213 -11.34 1.83 32.59
N LYS A 214 -10.05 2.03 32.28
CA LYS A 214 -9.23 3.10 32.88
C LYS A 214 -9.70 4.48 32.36
N PRO A 215 -10.13 5.41 33.24
CA PRO A 215 -10.59 6.73 32.80
C PRO A 215 -9.49 7.53 32.11
N GLN A 216 -9.68 7.83 30.81
CA GLN A 216 -8.77 8.66 30.04
C GLN A 216 -8.80 10.12 30.55
N PRO A 217 -7.67 10.84 30.57
CA PRO A 217 -7.67 12.27 30.93
C PRO A 217 -8.45 13.10 29.91
N PHE A 218 -8.38 12.71 28.63
CA PHE A 218 -9.09 13.37 27.55
C PHE A 218 -10.14 12.46 26.93
N VAL A 219 -11.27 13.06 26.53
CA VAL A 219 -12.40 12.35 25.90
C VAL A 219 -12.57 12.87 24.49
N ALA A 220 -12.69 11.96 23.52
CA ALA A 220 -12.99 12.29 22.14
C ALA A 220 -14.49 12.58 21.95
N GLY A 221 -14.79 13.53 21.07
CA GLY A 221 -16.14 13.85 20.61
C GLY A 221 -16.13 14.41 19.19
N ILE A 222 -17.30 14.63 18.61
CA ILE A 222 -17.45 15.13 17.24
C ILE A 222 -18.32 16.39 17.21
N TYR A 223 -17.89 17.37 16.42
CA TYR A 223 -18.64 18.59 16.11
C TYR A 223 -19.08 18.51 14.65
N LEU A 224 -20.38 18.50 14.38
CA LEU A 224 -20.94 18.46 13.02
C LEU A 224 -21.44 19.84 12.59
N LEU A 225 -20.76 20.49 11.66
CA LEU A 225 -21.31 21.64 10.95
C LEU A 225 -22.06 21.15 9.71
N MET A 226 -23.33 21.54 9.57
CA MET A 226 -24.15 21.24 8.40
C MET A 226 -24.96 22.44 7.91
N SER A 227 -25.21 22.54 6.60
CA SER A 227 -26.27 23.42 6.04
C SER A 227 -27.57 22.64 5.94
N VAL A 228 -28.70 23.35 6.05
CA VAL A 228 -30.07 22.79 6.01
C VAL A 228 -30.99 23.55 5.06
N ASP A 229 -30.49 24.62 4.44
CA ASP A 229 -31.24 25.67 3.75
C ASP A 229 -30.71 25.97 2.33
N THR A 230 -29.59 25.37 1.94
CA THR A 230 -28.97 25.63 0.64
C THR A 230 -29.80 25.06 -0.51
N VAL A 231 -30.03 25.90 -1.53
CA VAL A 231 -30.56 25.52 -2.83
C VAL A 231 -29.51 25.76 -3.90
N ILE A 232 -29.32 24.79 -4.80
CA ILE A 232 -28.37 24.80 -5.91
C ILE A 232 -29.17 24.88 -7.22
N PRO A 233 -29.27 26.06 -7.85
CA PRO A 233 -29.96 26.24 -9.13
C PRO A 233 -29.29 25.47 -10.29
N PRO A 234 -30.06 24.92 -11.24
CA PRO A 234 -29.53 24.18 -12.39
C PRO A 234 -28.64 25.07 -13.26
N GLY A 235 -27.57 24.48 -13.81
CA GLY A 235 -26.59 25.16 -14.68
C GLY A 235 -25.70 26.21 -13.99
N LYS A 236 -25.86 26.48 -12.69
CA LYS A 236 -25.09 27.50 -11.98
C LYS A 236 -23.73 26.97 -11.54
N THR A 237 -22.66 27.48 -12.15
CA THR A 237 -21.26 27.00 -11.97
C THR A 237 -20.75 26.99 -10.53
N VAL A 238 -21.23 27.92 -9.67
CA VAL A 238 -20.83 28.02 -8.26
C VAL A 238 -22.01 28.35 -7.36
N THR A 239 -22.27 27.50 -6.37
CA THR A 239 -23.15 27.76 -5.22
C THR A 239 -22.40 27.44 -3.93
N ASN A 240 -22.44 28.34 -2.95
CA ASN A 240 -21.82 28.13 -1.65
C ASN A 240 -22.90 27.84 -0.62
N ALA A 241 -22.70 26.80 0.20
CA ALA A 241 -23.36 26.63 1.48
C ALA A 241 -22.41 27.15 2.56
N ASP A 242 -22.82 28.16 3.31
CA ASP A 242 -22.05 28.76 4.40
C ASP A 242 -22.70 28.43 5.74
N VAL A 243 -21.93 27.91 6.69
CA VAL A 243 -22.41 27.47 8.01
C VAL A 243 -21.50 28.08 9.07
N ALA A 244 -22.04 28.72 10.12
CA ALA A 244 -21.22 29.24 11.22
C ALA A 244 -22.01 29.38 12.52
N CYS A 245 -21.41 28.93 13.63
CA CYS A 245 -21.94 29.10 14.98
C CYS A 245 -20.86 29.58 15.95
N ASP A 246 -21.24 30.44 16.89
CA ASP A 246 -20.35 30.89 17.97
C ASP A 246 -20.18 29.81 19.05
N TYR A 247 -18.95 29.63 19.50
CA TYR A 247 -18.54 28.57 20.40
C TYR A 247 -18.60 29.03 21.86
N ALA A 248 -19.56 28.49 22.62
CA ALA A 248 -19.87 28.91 23.99
C ALA A 248 -19.44 27.90 25.08
N SER A 249 -18.56 26.93 24.79
CA SER A 249 -18.19 25.83 25.71
C SER A 249 -16.71 25.86 26.11
N TYR A 250 -16.28 24.86 26.89
CA TYR A 250 -14.89 24.64 27.30
C TYR A 250 -13.99 24.31 26.10
N PRO A 251 -12.67 24.58 26.17
CA PRO A 251 -11.77 24.37 25.03
C PRO A 251 -11.80 22.95 24.44
N ILE A 252 -11.99 22.88 23.11
CA ILE A 252 -11.82 21.68 22.30
C ILE A 252 -10.53 21.75 21.47
N TYR A 253 -9.94 20.59 21.21
CA TYR A 253 -8.74 20.43 20.41
C TYR A 253 -9.03 19.51 19.21
N PRO A 254 -9.37 20.08 18.03
CA PRO A 254 -9.59 19.31 16.81
C PRO A 254 -8.33 18.55 16.38
N PHE A 255 -8.49 17.26 16.06
CA PHE A 255 -7.38 16.38 15.65
C PHE A 255 -7.64 15.64 14.32
N ALA A 256 -8.90 15.49 13.91
CA ALA A 256 -9.26 14.96 12.59
C ALA A 256 -10.58 15.58 12.07
N PHE A 257 -10.83 15.50 10.76
CA PHE A 257 -12.05 16.00 10.12
C PHE A 257 -12.49 15.12 8.94
N ARG A 258 -13.81 15.01 8.70
CA ARG A 258 -14.43 14.33 7.55
C ARG A 258 -15.33 15.31 6.81
N THR A 259 -15.22 15.35 5.49
CA THR A 259 -16.11 16.10 4.59
C THR A 259 -17.07 15.14 3.88
N HIS A 260 -18.33 15.52 3.76
CA HIS A 260 -19.34 14.74 3.04
C HIS A 260 -20.32 15.65 2.28
N THR A 261 -20.52 15.30 1.01
CA THR A 261 -21.56 15.79 0.09
C THR A 261 -21.94 14.63 -0.84
N HIS A 262 -22.93 14.84 -1.70
CA HIS A 262 -23.20 14.01 -2.88
C HIS A 262 -22.40 14.52 -4.09
N ARG A 263 -22.86 14.25 -5.32
CA ARG A 263 -22.11 14.35 -6.59
C ARG A 263 -21.76 15.78 -7.06
N LEU A 264 -22.41 16.81 -6.54
CA LEU A 264 -22.25 18.21 -6.97
C LEU A 264 -21.14 18.95 -6.23
N GLY A 265 -20.81 18.53 -5.00
CA GLY A 265 -19.79 19.18 -4.15
C GLY A 265 -18.38 19.11 -4.74
N LYS A 266 -17.66 20.24 -4.76
CA LYS A 266 -16.31 20.39 -5.33
C LYS A 266 -15.21 20.56 -4.29
N VAL A 267 -15.51 21.23 -3.18
CA VAL A 267 -14.62 21.37 -2.02
C VAL A 267 -15.44 21.72 -0.79
N VAL A 268 -15.04 21.19 0.37
CA VAL A 268 -15.56 21.58 1.68
C VAL A 268 -14.39 22.02 2.56
N SER A 269 -14.54 23.15 3.25
CA SER A 269 -13.50 23.74 4.11
C SER A 269 -14.09 24.19 5.45
N GLY A 270 -13.45 23.81 6.55
CA GLY A 270 -13.81 24.22 7.92
C GLY A 270 -12.71 25.07 8.57
N TYR A 271 -13.13 26.08 9.34
CA TYR A 271 -12.29 27.13 9.92
C TYR A 271 -12.72 27.48 11.36
N ARG A 272 -11.75 27.97 12.15
CA ARG A 272 -11.99 28.71 13.39
C ARG A 272 -11.72 30.19 13.14
N ILE A 273 -12.65 31.06 13.50
CA ILE A 273 -12.51 32.51 13.45
C ILE A 273 -12.27 33.03 14.88
N ARG A 274 -11.13 33.69 15.11
CA ARG A 274 -10.81 34.36 16.39
C ARG A 274 -10.37 35.80 16.11
N ASN A 275 -11.02 36.79 16.70
CA ASN A 275 -10.71 38.22 16.49
C ASN A 275 -10.66 38.60 14.99
N GLY A 276 -11.58 38.07 14.18
CA GLY A 276 -11.61 38.24 12.71
C GLY A 276 -10.55 37.43 11.93
N LYS A 277 -9.57 36.80 12.60
CA LYS A 277 -8.58 35.93 11.95
C LYS A 277 -9.14 34.53 11.73
N TRP A 278 -9.30 34.17 10.47
CA TRP A 278 -9.60 32.80 10.04
C TRP A 278 -8.37 31.89 10.24
N THR A 279 -8.60 30.68 10.73
CA THR A 279 -7.59 29.62 10.91
C THR A 279 -8.17 28.34 10.33
N LEU A 280 -7.50 27.72 9.35
CA LEU A 280 -7.96 26.47 8.74
C LEU A 280 -7.97 25.33 9.77
N ILE A 281 -9.05 24.57 9.80
CA ILE A 281 -9.15 23.30 10.54
C ILE A 281 -8.94 22.13 9.58
N GLY A 282 -9.62 22.16 8.43
CA GLY A 282 -9.50 21.15 7.39
C GLY A 282 -10.14 21.59 6.08
N ARG A 283 -9.63 21.11 4.95
CA ARG A 283 -10.17 21.38 3.61
C ARG A 283 -9.94 20.15 2.74
N GLN A 284 -10.98 19.64 2.11
CA GLN A 284 -10.92 18.43 1.30
C GLN A 284 -11.97 18.46 0.17
N SER A 285 -11.73 17.72 -0.93
CA SER A 285 -12.77 17.44 -1.91
C SER A 285 -13.69 16.34 -1.38
N PRO A 286 -15.02 16.54 -1.34
CA PRO A 286 -15.95 15.50 -0.90
C PRO A 286 -16.08 14.34 -1.92
N GLN A 287 -15.52 14.51 -3.14
CA GLN A 287 -15.40 13.45 -4.15
C GLN A 287 -14.14 12.59 -3.97
N LEU A 288 -13.40 12.75 -2.86
CA LEU A 288 -12.31 11.86 -2.44
C LEU A 288 -12.77 10.99 -1.25
N PRO A 289 -12.11 9.86 -0.95
CA PRO A 289 -12.54 8.90 0.07
C PRO A 289 -12.92 9.53 1.41
N GLN A 290 -14.22 9.51 1.73
CA GLN A 290 -14.83 10.30 2.82
C GLN A 290 -14.57 9.72 4.23
N ALA A 291 -13.30 9.58 4.63
CA ALA A 291 -12.87 9.21 5.98
C ALA A 291 -12.49 10.45 6.83
N PHE A 292 -11.98 10.21 8.05
CA PHE A 292 -11.46 11.27 8.92
C PHE A 292 -9.96 11.52 8.69
N TYR A 293 -9.65 12.61 7.99
CA TYR A 293 -8.30 13.11 7.71
C TYR A 293 -7.72 13.86 8.93
N PRO A 294 -6.41 13.84 9.20
CA PRO A 294 -5.81 14.54 10.33
C PRO A 294 -5.86 16.08 10.18
N VAL A 295 -5.93 16.79 11.31
CA VAL A 295 -5.80 18.25 11.38
C VAL A 295 -4.31 18.62 11.47
N ASN A 296 -3.77 19.24 10.42
CA ASN A 296 -2.33 19.47 10.25
C ASN A 296 -1.72 20.62 11.10
N THR A 297 -2.45 21.18 12.08
CA THR A 297 -1.93 22.24 12.96
C THR A 297 -2.48 22.10 14.38
N GLU A 298 -1.65 22.35 15.39
CA GLU A 298 -2.11 22.45 16.78
C GLU A 298 -3.02 23.67 16.95
N LEU A 299 -4.33 23.43 17.00
CA LEU A 299 -5.34 24.46 17.17
C LEU A 299 -6.33 24.08 18.27
N SER A 300 -6.86 25.10 18.96
CA SER A 300 -7.96 24.96 19.89
C SER A 300 -9.09 25.91 19.49
N VAL A 301 -10.33 25.44 19.61
CA VAL A 301 -11.51 26.31 19.66
C VAL A 301 -11.84 26.55 21.13
N GLN A 302 -12.14 27.79 21.49
CA GLN A 302 -12.35 28.25 22.86
C GLN A 302 -13.58 29.16 22.90
N TYR A 303 -14.07 29.44 24.11
CA TYR A 303 -15.20 30.35 24.33
C TYR A 303 -15.00 31.69 23.60
N GLY A 304 -15.95 32.06 22.73
CA GLY A 304 -15.92 33.30 21.94
C GLY A 304 -15.22 33.21 20.58
N ASP A 305 -14.78 32.01 20.15
CA ASP A 305 -14.49 31.75 18.74
C ASP A 305 -15.79 31.49 17.95
N THR A 306 -15.81 31.79 16.64
CA THR A 306 -16.80 31.20 15.73
C THR A 306 -16.19 29.97 15.05
N VAL A 307 -16.93 28.86 14.95
CA VAL A 307 -16.58 27.74 14.06
C VAL A 307 -17.41 27.87 12.79
N ALA A 308 -16.76 27.85 11.63
CA ALA A 308 -17.38 28.11 10.33
C ALA A 308 -16.96 27.06 9.29
N ALA A 309 -17.87 26.72 8.37
CA ALA A 309 -17.60 25.86 7.22
C ALA A 309 -18.21 26.44 5.93
N ARG A 310 -17.58 26.14 4.80
CA ARG A 310 -18.10 26.38 3.44
C ARG A 310 -18.06 25.08 2.64
N CYS A 311 -19.18 24.70 2.02
CA CYS A 311 -19.22 23.76 0.90
C CYS A 311 -19.42 24.53 -0.40
N VAL A 312 -18.72 24.12 -1.47
CA VAL A 312 -18.85 24.70 -2.81
C VAL A 312 -19.40 23.65 -3.76
N PHE A 313 -20.48 23.97 -4.46
CA PHE A 313 -21.21 23.09 -5.39
C PHE A 313 -21.26 23.68 -6.81
N THR A 314 -21.46 22.82 -7.81
CA THR A 314 -21.97 23.24 -9.13
C THR A 314 -23.40 22.73 -9.35
N GLY A 315 -24.23 23.48 -10.06
CA GLY A 315 -25.50 23.01 -10.61
C GLY A 315 -25.38 22.51 -12.07
N GLU A 316 -24.19 22.53 -12.66
CA GLU A 316 -23.95 22.02 -14.02
C GLU A 316 -24.33 20.54 -14.12
N GLY A 317 -25.05 20.18 -15.19
CA GLY A 317 -25.58 18.83 -15.41
C GLY A 317 -26.95 18.55 -14.75
N ARG A 318 -27.40 19.37 -13.80
CA ARG A 318 -28.76 19.29 -13.23
C ARG A 318 -29.76 20.10 -14.07
N THR A 319 -30.98 19.57 -14.19
CA THR A 319 -32.11 20.19 -14.94
C THR A 319 -33.13 20.88 -14.02
N SER A 320 -33.19 20.47 -12.75
CA SER A 320 -34.00 21.03 -11.67
C SER A 320 -33.12 21.69 -10.59
N GLU A 321 -33.73 22.44 -9.68
CA GLU A 321 -33.06 22.86 -8.46
C GLU A 321 -32.75 21.65 -7.57
N THR A 322 -31.56 21.63 -6.98
CA THR A 322 -31.15 20.62 -5.99
C THR A 322 -31.16 21.26 -4.60
N VAL A 323 -31.73 20.58 -3.61
CA VAL A 323 -31.87 21.07 -2.23
C VAL A 323 -31.00 20.26 -1.27
N ILE A 324 -30.84 20.73 -0.03
CA ILE A 324 -30.33 19.86 1.04
C ILE A 324 -31.36 18.77 1.35
N GLY A 325 -30.91 17.52 1.34
CA GLY A 325 -31.70 16.31 1.57
C GLY A 325 -30.79 15.12 1.83
N GLY A 326 -31.04 13.98 1.17
CA GLY A 326 -30.32 12.73 1.45
C GLY A 326 -30.51 11.57 0.48
N THR A 327 -31.41 11.69 -0.49
CA THR A 327 -31.37 10.84 -1.69
C THR A 327 -30.15 11.23 -2.53
N SER A 328 -29.67 10.35 -3.42
CA SER A 328 -28.56 10.72 -4.32
C SER A 328 -28.87 11.87 -5.31
N ASP A 329 -30.14 12.25 -5.43
CA ASP A 329 -30.57 13.43 -6.19
C ASP A 329 -30.60 14.72 -5.37
N ASP A 330 -30.69 14.65 -4.04
CA ASP A 330 -30.44 15.78 -3.15
C ASP A 330 -28.93 16.10 -3.04
N GLU A 331 -28.58 17.08 -2.20
CA GLU A 331 -27.22 17.30 -1.73
C GLU A 331 -27.10 17.32 -0.19
N MET A 332 -25.86 17.19 0.29
CA MET A 332 -25.49 17.41 1.68
C MET A 332 -24.29 18.35 1.77
N CYS A 333 -24.17 19.09 2.89
CA CYS A 333 -23.01 19.90 3.21
C CYS A 333 -22.58 19.60 4.64
N ASN A 334 -21.81 18.54 4.87
CA ASN A 334 -21.42 18.12 6.21
C ASN A 334 -19.90 18.21 6.42
N PHE A 335 -19.48 18.93 7.46
CA PHE A 335 -18.11 18.97 7.98
C PHE A 335 -18.11 18.42 9.42
N TYR A 336 -17.67 17.18 9.58
CA TYR A 336 -17.48 16.54 10.88
C TYR A 336 -16.07 16.84 11.38
N MET A 337 -15.94 17.34 12.60
CA MET A 337 -14.68 17.66 13.26
C MET A 337 -14.53 16.80 14.52
N MET A 338 -13.61 15.84 14.49
CA MET A 338 -13.18 15.11 15.68
C MET A 338 -12.30 16.00 16.56
N TYR A 339 -12.66 16.10 17.83
CA TYR A 339 -11.91 16.85 18.84
C TYR A 339 -11.71 16.02 20.11
N TYR A 340 -10.81 16.47 20.99
CA TYR A 340 -10.78 16.02 22.38
C TYR A 340 -11.00 17.18 23.37
N MET A 341 -11.50 16.83 24.57
CA MET A 341 -11.74 17.72 25.72
C MET A 341 -11.17 17.12 27.01
N ASP A 342 -10.93 17.95 28.02
CA ASP A 342 -10.73 17.45 29.40
C ASP A 342 -11.97 16.69 29.88
N ARG A 343 -11.77 15.50 30.47
CA ARG A 343 -12.86 14.59 30.89
C ARG A 343 -13.94 15.25 31.76
N ARG A 344 -13.63 16.27 32.56
CA ARG A 344 -14.59 16.91 33.47
C ARG A 344 -15.64 17.76 32.73
N HIS A 345 -15.32 18.20 31.51
CA HIS A 345 -16.14 19.13 30.72
C HIS A 345 -16.50 18.53 29.35
N ALA A 346 -16.24 17.24 29.15
CA ALA A 346 -16.34 16.57 27.87
C ALA A 346 -17.79 16.41 27.40
N VAL A 347 -18.10 17.03 26.26
CA VAL A 347 -19.30 16.79 25.48
C VAL A 347 -18.94 15.78 24.37
N PRO A 348 -19.69 14.68 24.17
CA PRO A 348 -19.36 13.67 23.16
C PRO A 348 -19.77 14.08 21.73
N PHE A 349 -20.82 14.89 21.60
CA PHE A 349 -21.36 15.34 20.32
C PHE A 349 -21.85 16.79 20.39
N MET A 350 -21.56 17.58 19.37
CA MET A 350 -22.06 18.95 19.18
C MET A 350 -22.43 19.14 17.70
N SER A 351 -23.35 20.04 17.41
CA SER A 351 -23.72 20.38 16.03
C SER A 351 -23.93 21.88 15.83
N CYS A 352 -23.79 22.32 14.59
CA CYS A 352 -24.11 23.65 14.09
C CYS A 352 -24.94 23.52 12.81
N MET A 353 -26.07 24.22 12.77
CA MET A 353 -27.02 24.24 11.66
C MET A 353 -27.35 25.68 11.22
N GLU A 354 -26.59 26.67 11.70
CA GLU A 354 -26.86 28.09 11.48
C GLU A 354 -26.13 28.61 10.23
N SER A 355 -26.88 29.28 9.35
CA SER A 355 -26.39 29.77 8.06
C SER A 355 -25.43 30.96 8.24
N GLY A 356 -24.25 30.86 7.65
CA GLY A 356 -23.19 31.85 7.77
C GLY A 356 -23.54 33.21 7.16
N SER A 357 -23.30 34.29 7.90
CA SER A 357 -23.62 35.64 7.41
C SER A 357 -22.73 36.04 6.22
N ARG A 358 -23.34 36.64 5.19
CA ARG A 358 -22.62 37.04 3.97
C ARG A 358 -21.46 38.00 4.27
N GLU A 359 -21.63 38.87 5.25
CA GLU A 359 -20.65 39.90 5.65
C GLU A 359 -19.40 39.30 6.32
N GLN A 360 -19.59 38.26 7.13
CA GLN A 360 -18.51 37.46 7.71
C GLN A 360 -17.75 36.71 6.60
N PHE A 361 -18.49 35.98 5.75
CA PHE A 361 -17.93 35.14 4.67
C PHE A 361 -17.37 35.92 3.47
N ARG A 362 -17.49 37.26 3.41
CA ARG A 362 -16.70 38.11 2.50
C ARG A 362 -15.19 38.03 2.79
N HIS A 363 -14.80 37.65 4.02
CA HIS A 363 -13.41 37.65 4.48
C HIS A 363 -12.80 36.24 4.61
N ILE A 364 -13.50 35.20 4.12
CA ILE A 364 -13.00 33.84 4.12
C ILE A 364 -11.73 33.71 3.24
N PRO A 365 -10.71 32.91 3.64
CA PRO A 365 -9.53 32.68 2.83
C PRO A 365 -9.87 32.16 1.41
N ALA A 366 -9.12 32.63 0.41
CA ALA A 366 -9.46 32.43 -1.00
C ALA A 366 -9.51 30.93 -1.38
N GLU A 367 -8.63 30.12 -0.79
CA GLU A 367 -8.55 28.67 -0.96
C GLU A 367 -9.85 27.93 -0.63
N ALA A 368 -10.73 28.49 0.21
CA ALA A 368 -12.05 27.92 0.48
C ALA A 368 -12.95 27.81 -0.76
N ASN A 369 -12.66 28.60 -1.80
CA ASN A 369 -13.43 28.68 -3.04
C ASN A 369 -12.76 27.95 -4.21
N VAL A 370 -11.50 27.54 -4.04
CA VAL A 370 -10.72 26.86 -5.07
C VAL A 370 -10.95 25.36 -4.93
N PRO A 371 -11.50 24.66 -5.94
CA PRO A 371 -11.58 23.20 -5.92
C PRO A 371 -10.20 22.58 -5.71
N ILE A 372 -10.13 21.45 -5.02
CA ILE A 372 -8.94 20.61 -5.07
C ILE A 372 -8.93 19.90 -6.42
N ALA A 373 -7.78 19.89 -7.10
CA ALA A 373 -7.63 19.19 -8.36
C ALA A 373 -7.67 17.68 -8.14
N VAL A 374 -8.88 17.11 -8.18
CA VAL A 374 -9.11 15.67 -8.30
C VAL A 374 -8.85 15.28 -9.76
N SER A 375 -8.12 14.19 -9.97
CA SER A 375 -7.84 13.68 -11.32
C SER A 375 -9.00 12.84 -11.87
N PRO A 376 -9.02 12.52 -13.18
CA PRO A 376 -9.97 11.57 -13.73
C PRO A 376 -9.93 10.23 -12.98
N ASP A 377 -8.75 9.66 -12.79
CA ASP A 377 -8.57 8.31 -12.25
C ASP A 377 -8.93 8.23 -10.75
N GLN A 378 -8.75 9.32 -10.00
CA GLN A 378 -9.25 9.46 -8.63
C GLN A 378 -10.78 9.55 -8.55
N MET A 379 -11.45 9.94 -9.64
CA MET A 379 -12.90 10.12 -9.73
C MET A 379 -13.61 8.92 -10.37
N SER A 380 -12.96 8.20 -11.29
CA SER A 380 -13.41 6.94 -11.89
C SER A 380 -13.68 5.84 -10.86
N SER A 381 -13.05 5.91 -9.68
CA SER A 381 -13.30 5.00 -8.56
C SER A 381 -14.72 5.06 -7.97
N MET A 382 -15.61 5.96 -8.42
CA MET A 382 -16.90 6.24 -7.75
C MET A 382 -18.17 6.16 -8.62
N MET A 383 -18.11 5.88 -9.93
CA MET A 383 -19.31 5.64 -10.74
C MET A 383 -19.12 4.56 -11.82
N HIS A 384 -19.86 3.45 -11.65
CA HIS A 384 -20.01 2.29 -12.54
C HIS A 384 -18.76 1.46 -12.93
N MET A 385 -18.78 0.19 -12.49
CA MET A 385 -18.04 -0.92 -13.11
C MET A 385 -18.45 -1.09 -14.58
N GLY A 386 -17.48 -1.01 -15.52
CA GLY A 386 -17.78 -0.98 -16.96
C GLY A 386 -16.63 -1.32 -17.91
N HIS A 387 -15.87 -2.39 -17.66
CA HIS A 387 -14.91 -3.03 -18.58
C HIS A 387 -14.02 -2.11 -19.47
N ALA A 388 -13.09 -1.38 -18.85
CA ALA A 388 -11.73 -1.20 -19.37
C ALA A 388 -10.80 -0.92 -18.18
N ALA A 389 -9.57 -1.43 -18.23
CA ALA A 389 -8.58 -1.21 -17.17
C ALA A 389 -7.43 -0.35 -17.72
N ASP A 390 -7.27 0.85 -17.15
CA ASP A 390 -6.06 1.67 -17.25
C ASP A 390 -6.07 2.62 -16.05
N ASP A 391 -5.17 2.42 -15.08
CA ASP A 391 -5.06 3.21 -13.83
C ASP A 391 -3.80 4.09 -13.91
N SER A 392 -3.94 5.39 -13.67
CA SER A 392 -2.80 6.30 -13.53
C SER A 392 -2.99 7.30 -12.37
N VAL A 393 -2.34 8.47 -12.46
CA VAL A 393 -2.41 9.59 -11.50
C VAL A 393 -1.89 9.29 -10.08
N LEU A 394 -0.58 9.42 -9.96
CA LEU A 394 0.05 10.56 -9.26
C LEU A 394 -0.70 11.11 -8.01
N LEU A 395 -0.37 10.59 -6.82
CA LEU A 395 -0.59 11.31 -5.55
C LEU A 395 0.73 11.82 -4.96
N ASP A 396 0.74 13.11 -4.63
CA ASP A 396 1.78 13.84 -3.90
C ASP A 396 1.04 14.99 -3.18
N LYS A 397 1.19 15.30 -1.88
CA LYS A 397 1.93 14.64 -0.79
C LYS A 397 1.49 15.24 0.57
N ARG A 398 2.24 14.88 1.62
CA ARG A 398 2.33 15.53 2.97
C ARG A 398 1.16 15.17 3.90
N ARG A 399 1.37 14.31 4.91
CA ARG A 399 2.18 14.46 6.17
C ARG A 399 1.52 15.47 7.15
N GLY A 400 1.50 15.19 8.46
CA GLY A 400 2.03 14.01 9.15
C GLY A 400 1.90 14.08 10.68
N GLY A 401 2.46 13.09 11.39
CA GLY A 401 2.54 13.04 12.86
C GLY A 401 3.99 12.85 13.30
N GLN A 402 4.42 13.57 14.34
CA GLN A 402 5.84 13.84 14.59
C GLN A 402 6.57 12.73 15.35
N GLY A 403 7.49 12.05 14.65
CA GLY A 403 8.85 11.86 15.18
C GLY A 403 9.73 13.03 14.73
N ALA A 404 10.98 13.11 15.19
CA ALA A 404 11.92 14.17 14.76
C ALA A 404 11.98 14.24 13.23
N ASP A 405 11.70 15.43 12.66
CA ASP A 405 11.34 15.61 11.24
C ASP A 405 12.56 15.47 10.30
N GLN A 406 13.02 14.23 10.13
CA GLN A 406 13.82 13.85 8.97
C GLN A 406 12.90 13.87 7.76
N ASP A 407 13.05 14.90 6.92
CA ASP A 407 12.41 14.91 5.62
C ASP A 407 13.04 13.82 4.77
N TYR A 408 12.40 12.65 4.71
CA TYR A 408 12.81 11.50 3.88
C TYR A 408 12.78 11.77 2.37
N HIS A 409 12.64 13.03 1.94
CA HIS A 409 12.66 13.37 0.54
C HIS A 409 14.09 13.28 -0.02
N LEU A 410 14.32 12.28 -0.88
CA LEU A 410 15.63 12.00 -1.45
C LEU A 410 15.80 12.72 -2.80
N GLU A 411 16.61 13.78 -2.81
CA GLU A 411 16.97 14.50 -4.04
C GLU A 411 18.30 14.04 -4.63
N GLN A 412 18.40 14.04 -5.97
CA GLN A 412 19.65 13.75 -6.68
C GLN A 412 20.70 14.83 -6.38
N VAL A 413 21.86 14.38 -5.90
CA VAL A 413 23.09 15.18 -5.79
C VAL A 413 23.70 15.28 -7.19
N THR A 414 23.44 16.38 -7.89
CA THR A 414 23.83 16.57 -9.30
C THR A 414 25.34 16.69 -9.53
N ASP A 415 26.07 17.08 -8.49
CA ASP A 415 27.48 17.44 -8.56
C ASP A 415 28.37 16.27 -8.09
N TRP A 416 27.78 15.07 -8.01
CA TRP A 416 28.42 13.80 -7.66
C TRP A 416 28.21 12.80 -8.81
N PRO A 417 29.24 12.07 -9.26
CA PRO A 417 30.64 12.14 -8.82
C PRO A 417 31.37 13.40 -9.32
N GLU A 418 32.41 13.86 -8.59
CA GLU A 418 33.31 14.97 -8.99
C GLU A 418 34.07 14.70 -10.31
N GLY A 419 34.06 13.46 -10.83
CA GLY A 419 34.73 13.06 -12.06
C GLY A 419 34.23 11.74 -12.63
N ASN A 420 34.58 11.45 -13.88
CA ASN A 420 34.15 10.23 -14.58
C ASN A 420 34.80 8.98 -13.96
N LEU A 421 33.95 8.02 -13.55
CA LEU A 421 34.35 6.74 -12.94
C LEU A 421 34.77 5.66 -13.95
N GLN A 422 34.54 5.86 -15.25
CA GLN A 422 34.83 4.91 -16.34
C GLN A 422 34.25 3.50 -16.10
N LEU A 423 32.96 3.49 -15.75
CA LEU A 423 32.15 2.28 -15.59
C LEU A 423 31.69 1.75 -16.96
N GLY A 424 31.34 0.46 -17.00
CA GLY A 424 30.34 -0.06 -17.94
C GLY A 424 29.02 -0.31 -17.19
N GLN A 425 28.19 -1.22 -17.69
CA GLN A 425 26.96 -1.62 -17.00
C GLN A 425 27.19 -1.93 -15.50
N VAL A 426 26.63 -1.10 -14.62
CA VAL A 426 26.74 -1.27 -13.17
C VAL A 426 25.83 -2.40 -12.73
N SER A 427 26.40 -3.47 -12.17
CA SER A 427 25.65 -4.69 -11.85
C SER A 427 25.34 -4.83 -10.37
N GLY A 428 26.17 -4.26 -9.49
CA GLY A 428 25.99 -4.36 -8.05
C GLY A 428 26.63 -3.19 -7.28
N LEU A 429 26.08 -2.87 -6.10
CA LEU A 429 26.57 -1.84 -5.17
C LEU A 429 26.60 -2.37 -3.73
N ALA A 430 27.68 -2.10 -3.01
CA ALA A 430 27.81 -2.41 -1.58
C ALA A 430 28.49 -1.25 -0.82
N LEU A 431 28.56 -1.38 0.52
CA LEU A 431 29.38 -0.52 1.38
C LEU A 431 30.40 -1.39 2.14
N ASP A 432 31.60 -0.87 2.36
CA ASP A 432 32.59 -1.49 3.26
C ASP A 432 32.42 -1.01 4.73
N SER A 433 33.25 -1.52 5.66
CA SER A 433 33.20 -1.14 7.08
C SER A 433 33.34 0.35 7.33
N ASP A 434 34.04 1.04 6.44
CA ASP A 434 34.37 2.46 6.55
C ASP A 434 33.31 3.32 5.82
N SER A 435 32.25 2.66 5.31
CA SER A 435 31.14 3.21 4.54
C SER A 435 31.52 3.81 3.19
N ASN A 436 32.64 3.36 2.59
CA ASN A 436 32.95 3.69 1.20
C ASN A 436 32.01 2.95 0.26
N LEU A 437 31.68 3.56 -0.88
CA LEU A 437 30.87 2.92 -1.91
C LEU A 437 31.71 1.91 -2.68
N VAL A 438 31.27 0.66 -2.72
CA VAL A 438 31.86 -0.40 -3.54
C VAL A 438 30.98 -0.62 -4.76
N ILE A 439 31.51 -0.33 -5.95
CA ILE A 439 30.82 -0.47 -7.24
C ILE A 439 31.32 -1.73 -7.94
N PHE A 440 30.41 -2.59 -8.37
CA PHE A 440 30.68 -3.76 -9.22
C PHE A 440 30.07 -3.53 -10.61
N HIS A 441 30.89 -3.57 -11.66
CA HIS A 441 30.47 -3.28 -13.04
C HIS A 441 31.12 -4.23 -14.04
N ARG A 442 30.49 -4.36 -15.21
CA ARG A 442 30.88 -5.35 -16.24
C ARG A 442 32.08 -4.95 -17.10
N GLY A 443 32.70 -3.79 -16.88
CA GLY A 443 33.82 -3.32 -17.71
C GLY A 443 33.39 -3.11 -19.17
N ASP A 444 34.10 -3.74 -20.11
CA ASP A 444 33.77 -3.76 -21.54
C ASP A 444 32.87 -4.94 -21.97
N HIS A 445 32.40 -5.76 -21.02
CA HIS A 445 31.41 -6.80 -21.28
C HIS A 445 29.99 -6.26 -21.08
N HIS A 446 29.05 -6.65 -21.94
CA HIS A 446 27.64 -6.32 -21.80
C HIS A 446 26.81 -7.61 -21.61
N TRP A 447 25.72 -7.55 -20.84
CA TRP A 447 24.67 -8.58 -20.86
C TRP A 447 23.63 -8.17 -21.92
N ASP A 448 23.56 -8.98 -22.98
CA ASP A 448 22.58 -8.90 -24.07
C ASP A 448 21.78 -10.22 -24.24
N LEU A 449 20.94 -10.30 -25.28
CA LEU A 449 20.15 -11.50 -25.58
C LEU A 449 21.00 -12.67 -26.11
N ASP A 450 22.20 -12.41 -26.64
CA ASP A 450 23.09 -13.41 -27.23
C ASP A 450 24.13 -13.97 -26.24
N SER A 451 24.26 -13.36 -25.06
CA SER A 451 25.22 -13.73 -24.02
C SER A 451 25.11 -15.19 -23.54
N PHE A 452 23.93 -15.81 -23.63
CA PHE A 452 23.67 -17.17 -23.14
C PHE A 452 22.85 -18.01 -24.13
N ASP A 453 23.17 -19.31 -24.22
CA ASP A 453 22.35 -20.26 -24.97
C ASP A 453 21.09 -20.70 -24.20
N GLY A 454 20.20 -21.43 -24.88
CA GLY A 454 18.97 -22.01 -24.28
C GLY A 454 19.19 -23.11 -23.23
N ARG A 455 20.43 -23.30 -22.74
CA ARG A 455 20.79 -24.12 -21.58
C ARG A 455 21.56 -23.29 -20.53
N ALA A 456 21.38 -21.96 -20.57
CA ALA A 456 22.04 -20.96 -19.76
C ALA A 456 23.58 -20.96 -19.84
N ARG A 457 24.20 -21.51 -20.90
CA ARG A 457 25.66 -21.54 -21.03
C ARG A 457 26.16 -20.25 -21.69
N TYR A 458 27.09 -19.57 -21.03
CA TYR A 458 27.68 -18.34 -21.55
C TYR A 458 28.40 -18.59 -22.90
N GLN A 459 28.07 -17.79 -23.92
CA GLN A 459 28.55 -17.97 -25.29
C GLN A 459 29.87 -17.23 -25.54
N HIS A 460 30.05 -16.02 -24.99
CA HIS A 460 31.19 -15.14 -25.30
C HIS A 460 32.49 -15.47 -24.54
N ARG A 461 32.70 -16.75 -24.15
CA ARG A 461 33.89 -17.21 -23.40
C ARG A 461 35.24 -16.85 -24.06
N SER A 462 35.25 -16.70 -25.38
CA SER A 462 36.42 -16.36 -26.20
C SER A 462 36.92 -14.92 -26.02
N LEU A 463 36.16 -14.03 -25.37
CA LEU A 463 36.65 -12.68 -25.02
C LEU A 463 37.73 -12.72 -23.94
N GLY A 464 37.80 -13.79 -23.14
CA GLY A 464 38.55 -13.81 -21.89
C GLY A 464 37.77 -13.14 -20.75
N PRO A 465 38.35 -13.02 -19.55
CA PRO A 465 37.74 -12.28 -18.45
C PRO A 465 37.93 -10.76 -18.63
N ILE A 466 37.08 -9.98 -17.95
CA ILE A 466 37.07 -8.51 -17.94
C ILE A 466 38.48 -7.98 -17.58
N GLN A 467 39.05 -7.17 -18.47
CA GLN A 467 40.44 -6.71 -18.37
C GLN A 467 40.61 -5.50 -17.43
N GLN A 468 39.53 -4.74 -17.20
CA GLN A 468 39.43 -3.59 -16.32
C GLN A 468 39.28 -4.04 -14.85
N SER A 469 39.38 -3.09 -13.91
CA SER A 469 39.03 -3.34 -12.51
C SER A 469 37.51 -3.29 -12.32
N ALA A 470 36.88 -4.47 -12.32
CA ALA A 470 35.43 -4.60 -12.17
C ALA A 470 34.91 -4.15 -10.79
N ILE A 471 35.75 -4.13 -9.76
CA ILE A 471 35.41 -3.67 -8.40
C ILE A 471 36.14 -2.36 -8.11
N LEU A 472 35.39 -1.28 -7.91
CA LEU A 472 35.91 0.04 -7.55
C LEU A 472 35.40 0.47 -6.17
N VAL A 473 36.30 0.86 -5.27
CA VAL A 473 35.95 1.50 -4.00
C VAL A 473 36.04 3.01 -4.19
N VAL A 474 35.00 3.74 -3.80
CA VAL A 474 34.76 5.14 -4.16
C VAL A 474 34.36 5.95 -2.92
N ASP A 475 34.94 7.14 -2.80
CA ASP A 475 34.60 8.15 -1.79
C ASP A 475 33.10 8.51 -1.88
N PRO A 476 32.27 8.22 -0.86
CA PRO A 476 30.83 8.46 -0.90
C PRO A 476 30.49 9.95 -0.87
N ALA A 477 31.39 10.82 -0.38
CA ALA A 477 31.20 12.26 -0.38
C ALA A 477 31.48 12.89 -1.75
N LYS A 478 32.54 12.44 -2.46
CA LYS A 478 33.06 13.09 -3.67
C LYS A 478 32.95 12.27 -4.96
N GLY A 479 32.74 10.96 -4.90
CA GLY A 479 32.72 10.11 -6.09
C GLY A 479 34.11 9.91 -6.70
N ARG A 480 35.16 9.91 -5.87
CA ARG A 480 36.55 9.69 -6.29
C ARG A 480 36.96 8.24 -6.02
N ILE A 481 37.57 7.58 -7.00
CA ILE A 481 38.09 6.21 -6.81
C ILE A 481 39.22 6.24 -5.75
N LEU A 482 39.03 5.44 -4.70
CA LEU A 482 39.98 5.20 -3.61
C LEU A 482 40.81 3.94 -3.87
N LYS A 483 40.16 2.89 -4.42
CA LYS A 483 40.79 1.61 -4.76
C LYS A 483 40.13 0.99 -6.00
N ALA A 484 40.89 0.21 -6.74
CA ALA A 484 40.42 -0.55 -7.90
C ALA A 484 40.99 -1.98 -7.83
N SER A 485 40.15 -2.97 -8.12
CA SER A 485 40.43 -4.41 -7.95
C SER A 485 39.55 -5.27 -8.87
N GLY A 486 39.77 -6.59 -8.87
CA GLY A 486 38.96 -7.54 -9.62
C GLY A 486 39.37 -7.75 -11.08
N ARG A 487 40.60 -7.41 -11.47
CA ARG A 487 41.07 -7.53 -12.87
C ARG A 487 41.26 -8.98 -13.27
N ASN A 488 40.77 -9.35 -14.46
CA ASN A 488 40.83 -10.72 -15.00
C ASN A 488 40.10 -11.78 -14.16
N MET A 489 39.23 -11.38 -13.22
CA MET A 489 38.56 -12.33 -12.31
C MET A 489 37.17 -12.77 -12.79
N PHE A 490 36.48 -11.93 -13.57
CA PHE A 490 35.04 -12.06 -13.85
C PHE A 490 34.77 -12.07 -15.35
N TYR A 491 33.62 -12.63 -15.72
CA TYR A 491 33.12 -12.68 -17.10
C TYR A 491 31.78 -11.96 -17.25
N LEU A 492 30.89 -12.05 -16.26
CA LEU A 492 29.63 -11.33 -16.27
C LEU A 492 29.11 -11.08 -14.83
N PRO A 493 29.69 -10.09 -14.12
CA PRO A 493 29.28 -9.61 -12.80
C PRO A 493 27.77 -9.49 -12.58
N HIS A 494 27.29 -9.77 -11.37
CA HIS A 494 25.93 -9.41 -10.95
C HIS A 494 25.96 -8.69 -9.59
N GLY A 495 25.42 -9.28 -8.51
CA GLY A 495 25.38 -8.68 -7.18
C GLY A 495 26.72 -8.72 -6.42
N ILE A 496 26.82 -7.90 -5.37
CA ILE A 496 28.00 -7.76 -4.49
C ILE A 496 27.57 -7.44 -3.04
N THR A 497 28.30 -7.96 -2.06
CA THR A 497 28.20 -7.57 -0.65
C THR A 497 29.58 -7.67 0.02
N ALA A 498 29.92 -6.72 0.89
CA ALA A 498 31.11 -6.83 1.74
C ALA A 498 30.77 -7.60 3.04
N ASP A 499 31.69 -8.45 3.51
CA ASP A 499 31.60 -9.04 4.85
C ASP A 499 32.34 -8.22 5.93
N ARG A 500 32.27 -8.65 7.19
CA ARG A 500 32.89 -7.95 8.33
C ARG A 500 34.42 -7.85 8.27
N ASP A 501 35.06 -8.67 7.43
CA ASP A 501 36.51 -8.61 7.16
C ASP A 501 36.81 -7.78 5.87
N ASN A 502 35.82 -7.01 5.40
CA ASN A 502 35.78 -6.27 4.14
C ASN A 502 36.00 -7.11 2.87
N ASN A 503 35.87 -8.44 2.90
CA ASN A 503 35.99 -9.23 1.68
C ASN A 503 34.71 -9.14 0.86
N TYR A 504 34.84 -9.06 -0.46
CA TYR A 504 33.70 -8.94 -1.36
C TYR A 504 33.18 -10.32 -1.72
N TRP A 505 31.95 -10.61 -1.33
CA TRP A 505 31.17 -11.71 -1.88
C TRP A 505 30.47 -11.20 -3.14
N VAL A 506 30.69 -11.87 -4.26
CA VAL A 506 30.16 -11.47 -5.57
C VAL A 506 29.56 -12.66 -6.30
N THR A 507 28.54 -12.40 -7.10
CA THR A 507 27.98 -13.37 -8.04
C THR A 507 28.46 -13.08 -9.47
N ASP A 508 28.73 -14.13 -10.24
CA ASP A 508 28.98 -14.02 -11.68
C ASP A 508 28.07 -15.00 -12.42
N VAL A 509 27.21 -14.46 -13.27
CA VAL A 509 26.19 -15.25 -13.97
C VAL A 509 26.73 -16.04 -15.14
N ALA A 510 27.90 -15.68 -15.70
CA ALA A 510 28.56 -16.43 -16.77
C ALA A 510 29.40 -17.59 -16.21
N LEU A 511 30.05 -17.38 -15.07
CA LEU A 511 30.71 -18.42 -14.30
C LEU A 511 29.71 -19.33 -13.56
N HIS A 512 28.48 -18.88 -13.33
CA HIS A 512 27.50 -19.56 -12.46
C HIS A 512 28.03 -19.81 -11.03
N GLN A 513 28.83 -18.88 -10.53
CA GLN A 513 29.53 -19.00 -9.25
C GLN A 513 29.21 -17.86 -8.31
N VAL A 514 29.42 -18.12 -7.02
CA VAL A 514 29.55 -17.11 -5.97
C VAL A 514 30.97 -17.16 -5.45
N LEU A 515 31.67 -16.03 -5.50
CA LEU A 515 33.09 -15.93 -5.17
C LEU A 515 33.27 -15.01 -3.96
N LYS A 516 34.04 -15.45 -2.96
CA LYS A 516 34.61 -14.55 -1.95
C LYS A 516 35.95 -14.05 -2.46
N VAL A 517 36.12 -12.74 -2.60
CA VAL A 517 37.32 -12.09 -3.14
C VAL A 517 37.93 -11.17 -2.08
N SER A 518 39.26 -11.20 -1.95
CA SER A 518 39.95 -10.40 -0.94
C SER A 518 40.06 -8.93 -1.33
N SER A 519 39.67 -8.04 -0.41
CA SER A 519 39.84 -6.59 -0.55
C SER A 519 41.25 -6.11 -0.21
N ASP A 520 42.22 -7.00 0.05
CA ASP A 520 43.62 -6.63 0.24
C ASP A 520 44.22 -5.93 -1.01
N GLY A 521 43.63 -6.15 -2.19
CA GLY A 521 44.06 -5.57 -3.47
C GLY A 521 45.03 -6.47 -4.23
N ARG A 522 45.07 -7.77 -3.91
CA ARG A 522 45.84 -8.79 -4.63
C ARG A 522 44.98 -9.63 -5.60
N ASP A 523 43.75 -9.17 -5.89
CA ASP A 523 42.81 -9.79 -6.84
C ASP A 523 42.70 -11.32 -6.71
N ARG A 524 42.47 -11.78 -5.48
CA ARG A 524 42.49 -13.20 -5.09
C ARG A 524 41.15 -13.69 -4.58
N THR A 525 40.63 -14.74 -5.22
CA THR A 525 39.53 -15.57 -4.72
C THR A 525 39.97 -16.33 -3.47
N LEU A 526 39.20 -16.21 -2.39
CA LEU A 526 39.37 -16.87 -1.11
C LEU A 526 38.49 -18.13 -0.98
N LEU A 527 37.32 -18.11 -1.61
CA LEU A 527 36.37 -19.22 -1.69
C LEU A 527 35.58 -19.11 -3.00
N ALA A 528 35.23 -20.24 -3.59
CA ALA A 528 34.32 -20.32 -4.73
C ALA A 528 33.23 -21.36 -4.42
N LEU A 529 31.98 -21.01 -4.71
CA LEU A 529 30.81 -21.88 -4.68
C LEU A 529 30.27 -21.98 -6.11
N GLY A 530 29.81 -23.17 -6.55
CA GLY A 530 29.55 -23.45 -7.97
C GLY A 530 30.79 -23.91 -8.73
N GLU A 531 30.60 -24.46 -9.93
CA GLU A 531 31.67 -24.84 -10.85
C GLU A 531 31.69 -23.87 -12.05
N ALA A 532 32.88 -23.37 -12.40
CA ALA A 532 33.05 -22.29 -13.38
C ALA A 532 32.47 -22.64 -14.76
N PHE A 533 31.46 -21.87 -15.17
CA PHE A 533 30.67 -22.00 -16.39
C PHE A 533 29.90 -23.33 -16.55
N THR A 534 29.61 -24.03 -15.45
CA THR A 534 28.80 -25.26 -15.41
C THR A 534 27.47 -24.99 -14.68
N PRO A 535 26.37 -24.72 -15.40
CA PRO A 535 25.08 -24.43 -14.78
C PRO A 535 24.43 -25.70 -14.23
N GLY A 536 23.87 -25.61 -13.02
CA GLY A 536 23.17 -26.72 -12.36
C GLY A 536 22.14 -26.26 -11.33
N SER A 537 21.52 -27.22 -10.65
CA SER A 537 20.39 -26.99 -9.72
C SER A 537 20.44 -27.84 -8.43
N ASP A 538 21.59 -28.47 -8.15
CA ASP A 538 21.86 -29.19 -6.91
C ASP A 538 22.39 -28.24 -5.81
N SER A 539 22.90 -28.78 -4.69
CA SER A 539 23.41 -27.99 -3.55
C SER A 539 24.84 -27.43 -3.75
N SER A 540 25.51 -27.81 -4.84
CA SER A 540 26.89 -27.45 -5.18
C SER A 540 26.98 -26.56 -6.42
N HIS A 541 25.98 -26.58 -7.31
CA HIS A 541 25.89 -25.77 -8.52
C HIS A 541 24.77 -24.72 -8.45
N PHE A 542 24.99 -23.59 -9.11
CA PHE A 542 23.98 -22.56 -9.39
C PHE A 542 23.69 -22.51 -10.90
N CYS A 543 22.67 -21.76 -11.30
CA CYS A 543 22.42 -21.43 -12.69
C CYS A 543 22.03 -19.95 -12.75
N GLN A 544 23.01 -19.13 -13.14
CA GLN A 544 22.94 -17.67 -13.13
C GLN A 544 22.51 -17.12 -11.74
N PRO A 545 23.36 -17.27 -10.70
CA PRO A 545 23.09 -16.70 -9.38
C PRO A 545 23.07 -15.18 -9.46
N THR A 546 22.06 -14.57 -8.84
CA THR A 546 21.80 -13.13 -8.92
C THR A 546 22.54 -12.38 -7.82
N ASP A 547 22.33 -12.70 -6.56
CA ASP A 547 22.83 -11.88 -5.46
C ASP A 547 23.23 -12.71 -4.24
N VAL A 548 24.01 -12.09 -3.34
CA VAL A 548 24.57 -12.70 -2.14
C VAL A 548 24.51 -11.75 -0.95
N ALA A 549 23.81 -12.18 0.11
CA ALA A 549 23.75 -11.46 1.38
C ALA A 549 24.41 -12.26 2.50
N ILE A 550 25.03 -11.58 3.47
CA ILE A 550 25.78 -12.19 4.56
C ILE A 550 25.11 -11.86 5.89
N ASP A 551 24.90 -12.85 6.76
CA ASP A 551 24.63 -12.60 8.18
C ASP A 551 25.94 -12.16 8.85
N PRO A 552 26.09 -10.90 9.26
CA PRO A 552 27.36 -10.43 9.79
C PRO A 552 27.68 -11.05 11.17
N HIS A 553 26.70 -11.60 11.88
CA HIS A 553 26.88 -12.22 13.21
C HIS A 553 27.38 -13.67 13.15
N THR A 554 26.98 -14.43 12.14
CA THR A 554 27.38 -15.84 11.98
C THR A 554 28.30 -16.11 10.80
N GLY A 555 28.42 -15.15 9.88
CA GLY A 555 29.06 -15.33 8.57
C GLY A 555 28.29 -16.24 7.62
N ASN A 556 27.06 -16.67 7.96
CA ASN A 556 26.23 -17.46 7.05
C ASN A 556 25.94 -16.67 5.76
N VAL A 557 26.00 -17.36 4.64
CA VAL A 557 25.88 -16.81 3.28
C VAL A 557 24.52 -17.19 2.72
N PHE A 558 23.79 -16.22 2.19
CA PHE A 558 22.51 -16.42 1.50
C PHE A 558 22.69 -16.06 0.03
N VAL A 559 22.35 -16.98 -0.87
CA VAL A 559 22.52 -16.80 -2.33
C VAL A 559 21.18 -16.94 -3.01
N SER A 560 20.80 -15.97 -3.84
CA SER A 560 19.65 -16.11 -4.74
C SER A 560 20.10 -16.72 -6.07
N ASP A 561 19.59 -17.90 -6.36
CA ASP A 561 19.88 -18.67 -7.57
C ASP A 561 18.77 -18.39 -8.59
N GLY A 562 18.85 -17.18 -9.15
CA GLY A 562 17.68 -16.40 -9.56
C GLY A 562 17.05 -16.82 -10.87
N TYR A 563 17.79 -16.74 -11.97
CA TYR A 563 17.22 -16.78 -13.32
C TYR A 563 16.70 -18.17 -13.72
N CYS A 564 17.37 -19.26 -13.34
CA CYS A 564 16.94 -20.62 -13.71
C CYS A 564 16.16 -21.35 -12.61
N ASN A 565 16.60 -21.22 -11.36
CA ASN A 565 16.23 -22.15 -10.28
C ASN A 565 15.23 -21.59 -9.26
N ALA A 566 15.00 -20.27 -9.26
CA ALA A 566 14.01 -19.59 -8.42
C ALA A 566 14.06 -19.97 -6.92
N ARG A 567 15.28 -20.06 -6.35
CA ARG A 567 15.53 -20.45 -4.94
C ARG A 567 16.50 -19.53 -4.22
N ILE A 568 16.42 -19.55 -2.90
CA ILE A 568 17.48 -19.08 -2.01
C ILE A 568 18.20 -20.30 -1.43
N LEU A 569 19.53 -20.29 -1.43
CA LEU A 569 20.38 -21.26 -0.73
C LEU A 569 21.06 -20.58 0.46
N LYS A 570 21.27 -21.33 1.53
CA LYS A 570 22.03 -20.92 2.72
C LYS A 570 23.27 -21.78 2.87
N PHE A 571 24.42 -21.15 3.06
CA PHE A 571 25.71 -21.79 3.36
C PHE A 571 26.28 -21.25 4.67
N SER A 572 27.24 -21.97 5.26
CA SER A 572 28.08 -21.48 6.35
C SER A 572 29.18 -20.52 5.84
N ALA A 573 29.83 -19.82 6.76
CA ALA A 573 30.95 -18.90 6.47
C ALA A 573 32.14 -19.57 5.74
N ASP A 574 32.29 -20.89 5.88
CA ASP A 574 33.29 -21.71 5.19
C ASP A 574 32.74 -22.48 3.98
N GLY A 575 31.56 -22.10 3.48
CA GLY A 575 31.00 -22.57 2.20
C GLY A 575 30.26 -23.90 2.22
N LYS A 576 29.97 -24.49 3.39
CA LYS A 576 29.16 -25.73 3.45
C LYS A 576 27.68 -25.39 3.27
N TYR A 577 27.00 -26.12 2.38
CA TYR A 577 25.55 -26.02 2.21
C TYR A 577 24.81 -26.38 3.51
N LEU A 578 23.80 -25.58 3.89
CA LEU A 578 22.99 -25.76 5.09
C LEU A 578 21.51 -26.03 4.75
N SER A 579 20.89 -25.20 3.91
CA SER A 579 19.46 -25.32 3.54
C SER A 579 19.12 -24.55 2.26
N GLN A 580 17.90 -24.72 1.74
CA GLN A 580 17.35 -23.92 0.63
C GLN A 580 15.83 -23.78 0.75
N TRP A 581 15.26 -22.77 0.10
CA TRP A 581 13.80 -22.60 -0.06
C TRP A 581 13.43 -21.89 -1.38
N GLY A 582 12.13 -21.81 -1.69
CA GLY A 582 11.60 -21.12 -2.87
C GLY A 582 11.40 -22.01 -4.11
N ALA A 583 12.38 -22.86 -4.45
CA ALA A 583 12.26 -23.80 -5.57
C ALA A 583 11.17 -24.85 -5.32
N GLY A 584 10.13 -24.83 -6.17
CA GLY A 584 9.43 -26.03 -6.62
C GLY A 584 8.80 -26.95 -5.56
N SER A 585 8.57 -26.50 -4.33
CA SER A 585 8.00 -27.34 -3.27
C SER A 585 6.69 -27.98 -3.73
N LEU A 586 6.60 -29.31 -3.59
CA LEU A 586 5.39 -30.07 -3.91
C LEU A 586 4.24 -29.79 -2.92
N ASP A 587 4.52 -29.13 -1.79
CA ASP A 587 3.48 -28.66 -0.88
C ASP A 587 2.85 -27.35 -1.37
N ARG A 588 1.66 -27.49 -1.98
CA ARG A 588 0.79 -26.40 -2.44
C ARG A 588 0.34 -25.42 -1.33
N ARG A 589 0.72 -25.63 -0.06
CA ARG A 589 0.34 -24.77 1.08
C ARG A 589 1.29 -23.61 1.35
N GLN A 590 2.52 -23.66 0.84
CA GLN A 590 3.50 -22.59 1.06
C GLN A 590 3.32 -21.46 0.02
N ARG A 591 3.01 -20.24 0.48
CA ARG A 591 2.78 -19.05 -0.37
C ARG A 591 4.05 -18.46 -1.02
N ALA A 592 5.20 -19.09 -0.83
CA ALA A 592 6.54 -18.51 -1.00
C ALA A 592 7.30 -19.00 -2.26
N ARG A 593 6.60 -19.27 -3.36
CA ARG A 593 7.24 -19.58 -4.65
C ARG A 593 7.73 -18.29 -5.30
N PHE A 594 9.02 -18.18 -5.61
CA PHE A 594 9.58 -17.09 -6.41
C PHE A 594 9.38 -17.33 -7.91
N GLN A 595 9.57 -16.28 -8.72
CA GLN A 595 9.78 -16.38 -10.17
C GLN A 595 11.24 -16.09 -10.53
N ILE A 596 11.78 -14.93 -10.11
CA ILE A 596 13.22 -14.64 -10.17
C ILE A 596 13.60 -13.87 -8.89
N PRO A 597 14.14 -14.53 -7.84
CA PRO A 597 14.75 -13.83 -6.72
C PRO A 597 16.04 -13.14 -7.22
N HIS A 598 16.09 -11.82 -7.15
CA HIS A 598 17.07 -11.01 -7.88
C HIS A 598 18.04 -10.20 -6.99
N SER A 599 17.60 -9.83 -5.79
CA SER A 599 18.40 -9.06 -4.83
C SER A 599 17.99 -9.44 -3.41
N LEU A 600 18.95 -9.39 -2.48
CA LEU A 600 18.86 -9.85 -1.11
C LEU A 600 19.29 -8.77 -0.12
N ALA A 601 18.45 -8.49 0.89
CA ALA A 601 18.80 -7.63 2.01
C ALA A 601 18.76 -8.43 3.33
N PHE A 602 19.85 -8.40 4.12
CA PHE A 602 19.91 -9.04 5.43
C PHE A 602 19.60 -8.04 6.56
N LEU A 603 18.50 -8.29 7.28
CA LEU A 603 17.96 -7.40 8.31
C LEU A 603 18.51 -7.83 9.67
N SER A 604 19.72 -7.34 9.99
CA SER A 604 20.49 -7.77 11.18
C SER A 604 19.78 -7.54 12.52
N ASP A 605 18.94 -6.50 12.62
CA ASP A 605 18.12 -6.18 13.80
C ASP A 605 16.97 -7.17 14.02
N ARG A 606 16.57 -7.92 12.98
CA ARG A 606 15.40 -8.84 12.98
C ARG A 606 15.76 -10.29 12.74
N ARG A 607 16.99 -10.55 12.25
CA ARG A 607 17.47 -11.87 11.79
C ARG A 607 16.60 -12.40 10.65
N GLU A 608 16.24 -11.52 9.73
CA GLU A 608 15.47 -11.80 8.52
C GLU A 608 16.33 -11.60 7.26
N VAL A 609 15.96 -12.29 6.17
CA VAL A 609 16.43 -11.99 4.82
C VAL A 609 15.23 -11.61 3.94
N CYS A 610 15.27 -10.42 3.35
CA CYS A 610 14.30 -9.97 2.36
C CYS A 610 14.82 -10.24 0.95
N VAL A 611 13.90 -10.51 0.02
CA VAL A 611 14.16 -10.96 -1.35
C VAL A 611 13.31 -10.13 -2.31
N ALA A 612 13.95 -9.50 -3.29
CA ALA A 612 13.25 -8.92 -4.45
C ALA A 612 12.88 -10.05 -5.43
N ASP A 613 11.59 -10.35 -5.56
CA ASP A 613 11.07 -11.38 -6.47
C ASP A 613 10.63 -10.70 -7.78
N ARG A 614 11.63 -10.49 -8.65
CA ARG A 614 11.63 -9.45 -9.69
C ARG A 614 10.40 -9.51 -10.58
N GLU A 615 10.18 -10.63 -11.27
CA GLU A 615 9.06 -10.74 -12.24
C GLU A 615 7.66 -10.85 -11.58
N ASN A 616 7.57 -10.99 -10.26
CA ASN A 616 6.28 -10.94 -9.52
C ASN A 616 5.94 -9.53 -9.00
N GLY A 617 6.87 -8.57 -9.12
CA GLY A 617 6.69 -7.19 -8.67
C GLY A 617 6.49 -7.08 -7.16
N ARG A 618 7.29 -7.80 -6.36
CA ARG A 618 7.14 -7.83 -4.90
C ARG A 618 8.46 -8.08 -4.16
N ILE A 619 8.44 -7.77 -2.88
CA ILE A 619 9.50 -8.07 -1.91
C ILE A 619 8.94 -9.07 -0.89
N GLN A 620 9.63 -10.16 -0.60
CA GLN A 620 9.24 -11.14 0.43
C GLN A 620 10.35 -11.28 1.48
N CYS A 621 10.00 -11.30 2.76
CA CYS A 621 10.97 -11.44 3.86
C CYS A 621 10.75 -12.74 4.64
N PHE A 622 11.85 -13.35 5.07
CA PHE A 622 11.93 -14.68 5.66
C PHE A 622 12.80 -14.69 6.92
N ILE A 623 12.48 -15.52 7.90
CA ILE A 623 13.33 -15.76 9.07
C ILE A 623 14.62 -16.42 8.59
N ALA A 624 15.77 -15.79 8.82
CA ALA A 624 17.04 -16.21 8.21
C ALA A 624 17.57 -17.56 8.75
N ASP A 625 17.09 -18.01 9.91
CA ASP A 625 17.42 -19.34 10.44
C ASP A 625 16.64 -20.47 9.76
N THR A 626 15.33 -20.32 9.59
CA THR A 626 14.40 -21.39 9.20
C THR A 626 13.93 -21.31 7.75
N GLY A 627 14.04 -20.16 7.08
CA GLY A 627 13.43 -19.90 5.77
C GLY A 627 11.91 -19.68 5.82
N GLU A 628 11.32 -19.50 7.00
CA GLU A 628 9.89 -19.30 7.16
C GLU A 628 9.46 -17.89 6.74
N PHE A 629 8.34 -17.77 6.03
CA PHE A 629 7.81 -16.51 5.51
C PHE A 629 7.30 -15.59 6.63
N VAL A 630 7.76 -14.33 6.62
CA VAL A 630 7.36 -13.27 7.57
C VAL A 630 6.34 -12.33 6.93
N LYS A 631 6.64 -11.80 5.73
CA LYS A 631 5.80 -10.79 5.06
C LYS A 631 6.07 -10.68 3.57
N GLU A 632 5.09 -10.10 2.87
CA GLU A 632 5.20 -9.63 1.49
C GLU A 632 4.91 -8.13 1.43
N ILE A 633 5.64 -7.41 0.60
CA ILE A 633 5.38 -6.03 0.17
C ILE A 633 5.18 -6.08 -1.34
N LYS A 634 3.94 -5.88 -1.79
CA LYS A 634 3.59 -5.68 -3.20
C LYS A 634 2.88 -4.33 -3.34
N LYS A 635 3.23 -3.61 -4.41
CA LYS A 635 2.80 -2.25 -4.73
C LYS A 635 2.64 -2.15 -6.25
N GLU A 636 1.55 -1.58 -6.73
CA GLU A 636 1.33 -1.40 -8.18
C GLU A 636 2.27 -0.33 -8.74
N GLU A 637 2.72 0.59 -7.88
CA GLU A 637 3.76 1.58 -8.13
C GLU A 637 5.09 0.97 -8.61
N PHE A 638 5.32 -0.34 -8.37
CA PHE A 638 6.47 -1.07 -8.90
C PHE A 638 6.36 -1.46 -10.39
N GLY A 639 5.23 -1.24 -11.08
CA GLY A 639 5.08 -1.63 -12.50
C GLY A 639 5.24 -3.13 -12.76
N GLY A 640 4.92 -3.96 -11.76
CA GLY A 640 5.11 -5.40 -11.84
C GLY A 640 6.57 -5.89 -11.75
N LYS A 641 7.58 -5.03 -11.53
CA LYS A 641 8.96 -5.48 -11.26
C LYS A 641 9.70 -4.73 -10.15
N VAL A 642 10.46 -5.47 -9.34
CA VAL A 642 11.41 -4.91 -8.36
C VAL A 642 12.79 -5.51 -8.62
N PHE A 643 13.76 -4.69 -9.02
CA PHE A 643 15.11 -5.18 -9.37
C PHE A 643 15.96 -5.36 -8.11
N ALA A 644 16.10 -4.31 -7.30
CA ALA A 644 16.96 -4.35 -6.12
C ALA A 644 16.31 -3.80 -4.86
N ILE A 645 16.84 -4.25 -3.72
CA ILE A 645 16.48 -3.80 -2.38
C ILE A 645 17.70 -3.63 -1.48
N SER A 646 17.66 -2.63 -0.62
CA SER A 646 18.64 -2.43 0.47
C SER A 646 17.90 -2.08 1.75
N TYR A 647 18.50 -2.32 2.92
CA TYR A 647 17.86 -2.12 4.21
C TYR A 647 18.68 -1.22 5.15
N SER A 648 17.99 -0.33 5.84
CA SER A 648 18.53 0.45 6.95
C SER A 648 17.69 0.23 8.21
N PRO A 649 18.32 -0.04 9.38
CA PRO A 649 17.61 -0.16 10.67
C PRO A 649 17.16 1.20 11.25
N ALA A 650 17.22 2.29 10.47
CA ALA A 650 16.75 3.61 10.92
C ALA A 650 15.24 3.63 11.20
N GLY A 651 14.84 4.28 12.29
CA GLY A 651 13.43 4.35 12.73
C GLY A 651 12.84 2.97 13.01
N ASP A 652 11.68 2.66 12.42
CA ASP A 652 11.04 1.34 12.48
C ASP A 652 11.55 0.35 11.41
N GLY A 653 12.68 0.66 10.78
CA GLY A 653 13.27 -0.05 9.65
C GLY A 653 12.81 0.50 8.29
N LEU A 654 13.75 0.74 7.38
CA LEU A 654 13.53 1.22 6.02
C LEU A 654 14.07 0.22 5.00
N ILE A 655 13.26 -0.12 3.99
CA ILE A 655 13.70 -0.77 2.76
C ILE A 655 13.77 0.28 1.67
N TYR A 656 14.93 0.44 1.04
CA TYR A 656 15.06 1.14 -0.23
C TYR A 656 14.86 0.14 -1.37
N ALA A 657 14.16 0.50 -2.44
CA ALA A 657 13.89 -0.38 -3.58
C ALA A 657 13.98 0.38 -4.92
N VAL A 658 14.25 -0.31 -6.03
CA VAL A 658 14.04 0.22 -7.41
C VAL A 658 13.19 -0.74 -8.25
N ASN A 659 12.33 -0.18 -9.11
CA ASN A 659 11.59 -0.94 -10.11
C ASN A 659 12.34 -1.03 -11.44
N GLY A 660 11.84 -1.83 -12.37
CA GLY A 660 12.39 -1.96 -13.73
C GLY A 660 11.31 -2.17 -14.78
N ASP A 661 11.66 -1.98 -16.05
CA ASP A 661 10.68 -1.91 -17.14
C ASP A 661 9.98 -3.26 -17.42
N SER A 662 8.70 -3.19 -17.77
CA SER A 662 7.78 -4.32 -17.81
C SER A 662 6.83 -4.23 -19.01
N PRO A 663 6.86 -5.18 -19.96
CA PRO A 663 6.03 -5.13 -21.17
C PRO A 663 4.54 -5.38 -20.90
N TYR A 664 4.15 -5.64 -19.66
CA TYR A 664 2.77 -5.91 -19.24
C TYR A 664 2.17 -4.79 -18.36
N HIS A 665 3.00 -3.95 -17.74
CA HIS A 665 2.57 -2.94 -16.78
C HIS A 665 3.48 -1.70 -16.88
N SER A 666 2.95 -0.60 -17.41
CA SER A 666 3.72 0.63 -17.60
C SER A 666 3.77 1.44 -16.30
N ALA A 667 4.94 1.53 -15.67
CA ALA A 667 5.20 2.44 -14.56
C ALA A 667 6.55 3.16 -14.75
N PRO A 668 6.69 4.41 -14.31
CA PRO A 668 7.95 5.14 -14.41
C PRO A 668 9.04 4.50 -13.54
N LEU A 669 10.27 4.44 -14.08
CA LEU A 669 11.44 3.97 -13.34
C LEU A 669 11.79 4.93 -12.20
N ARG A 670 11.81 4.43 -10.96
CA ARG A 670 12.00 5.19 -9.72
C ARG A 670 12.66 4.34 -8.63
N GLY A 671 13.28 5.03 -7.68
CA GLY A 671 13.59 4.51 -6.37
C GLY A 671 12.44 4.79 -5.38
N PHE A 672 12.30 3.91 -4.39
CA PHE A 672 11.26 3.96 -3.37
C PHE A 672 11.92 3.87 -1.99
N VAL A 673 11.48 4.72 -1.05
CA VAL A 673 11.76 4.56 0.38
C VAL A 673 10.53 3.93 1.02
N ILE A 674 10.65 2.73 1.59
CA ILE A 674 9.53 1.93 2.11
C ILE A 674 9.75 1.69 3.60
N ASN A 675 8.75 1.93 4.45
CA ASN A 675 8.83 1.53 5.85
C ASN A 675 8.66 0.00 5.96
N TYR A 676 9.63 -0.70 6.53
CA TYR A 676 9.59 -2.16 6.70
C TYR A 676 8.35 -2.62 7.49
N THR A 677 7.94 -1.85 8.50
CA THR A 677 6.89 -2.24 9.45
C THR A 677 5.49 -2.02 8.88
N SER A 678 5.18 -0.81 8.37
CA SER A 678 3.87 -0.50 7.75
C SER A 678 3.73 -0.98 6.31
N ARG A 679 4.86 -1.22 5.62
CA ARG A 679 4.95 -1.57 4.18
C ARG A 679 4.56 -0.43 3.23
N GLU A 680 4.45 0.80 3.75
CA GLU A 680 4.11 1.98 2.96
C GLU A 680 5.34 2.67 2.36
N ILE A 681 5.16 3.21 1.15
CA ILE A 681 6.13 4.07 0.49
C ILE A 681 6.10 5.45 1.18
N LEU A 682 7.22 5.85 1.78
CA LEU A 682 7.42 7.12 2.48
C LEU A 682 7.86 8.25 1.54
N ASP A 683 8.63 7.91 0.50
CA ASP A 683 9.02 8.80 -0.60
C ASP A 683 9.34 8.01 -1.88
N THR A 684 9.31 8.68 -3.03
CA THR A 684 9.86 8.15 -4.29
C THR A 684 10.84 9.13 -4.89
N PHE A 685 11.99 8.64 -5.32
CA PHE A 685 13.08 9.44 -5.89
C PHE A 685 13.42 8.98 -7.31
N SER A 686 13.93 9.91 -8.12
CA SER A 686 14.45 9.66 -9.46
C SER A 686 15.49 10.72 -9.81
N PRO A 687 16.36 10.48 -10.80
CA PRO A 687 17.17 11.53 -11.37
C PRO A 687 16.32 12.70 -11.88
N LYS A 688 16.94 13.88 -12.01
CA LYS A 688 16.33 15.07 -12.59
C LYS A 688 16.17 14.87 -14.10
N ARG A 689 15.12 15.47 -14.70
CA ARG A 689 14.51 15.20 -16.04
C ARG A 689 15.40 15.28 -17.32
N LYS A 690 16.72 15.17 -17.20
CA LYS A 690 17.69 15.00 -18.29
C LYS A 690 18.41 13.65 -18.24
N GLN A 691 18.34 12.95 -17.11
CA GLN A 691 19.11 11.73 -16.81
C GLN A 691 18.20 10.64 -16.23
N ASP A 692 16.94 10.55 -16.67
CA ASP A 692 15.98 9.55 -16.17
C ASP A 692 16.60 8.15 -16.20
N PHE A 693 16.31 7.31 -15.22
CA PHE A 693 16.81 5.93 -15.16
C PHE A 693 16.56 5.16 -16.48
N LYS A 694 17.41 4.17 -16.77
CA LYS A 694 17.37 3.32 -17.97
C LYS A 694 17.22 1.85 -17.59
N MET A 695 18.06 1.36 -16.69
CA MET A 695 17.93 0.04 -16.07
C MET A 695 18.58 0.09 -14.67
N PRO A 696 17.89 0.67 -13.66
CA PRO A 696 18.40 0.76 -12.30
C PRO A 696 18.45 -0.66 -11.72
N HIS A 697 19.67 -1.18 -11.64
CA HIS A 697 19.92 -2.61 -11.50
C HIS A 697 20.20 -3.01 -10.05
N ASP A 698 20.93 -2.17 -9.32
CA ASP A 698 21.21 -2.35 -7.90
C ASP A 698 21.25 -1.03 -7.11
N LEU A 699 21.13 -1.09 -5.79
CA LEU A 699 21.14 0.07 -4.90
C LEU A 699 21.69 -0.24 -3.50
N VAL A 700 22.30 0.76 -2.84
CA VAL A 700 22.72 0.65 -1.44
C VAL A 700 22.43 1.92 -0.64
N GLY A 701 21.92 1.76 0.59
CA GLY A 701 21.65 2.85 1.53
C GLY A 701 22.83 3.13 2.47
N GLY A 702 23.27 4.39 2.54
CA GLY A 702 24.33 4.87 3.43
C GLY A 702 23.87 5.10 4.87
N PRO A 703 24.80 5.06 5.86
CA PRO A 703 24.47 5.28 7.28
C PRO A 703 24.06 6.73 7.60
N ASP A 704 24.34 7.68 6.69
CA ASP A 704 23.90 9.07 6.76
C ASP A 704 22.49 9.31 6.16
N GLY A 705 21.85 8.26 5.63
CA GLY A 705 20.57 8.33 4.92
C GLY A 705 20.69 8.69 3.44
N SER A 706 21.91 8.77 2.88
CA SER A 706 22.09 8.81 1.43
C SER A 706 21.75 7.46 0.78
N VAL A 707 21.46 7.46 -0.53
CA VAL A 707 21.22 6.24 -1.31
C VAL A 707 21.97 6.34 -2.62
N PHE A 708 22.64 5.25 -3.01
CA PHE A 708 23.30 5.11 -4.29
C PHE A 708 22.52 4.10 -5.15
N VAL A 709 22.30 4.41 -6.43
CA VAL A 709 21.65 3.51 -7.41
C VAL A 709 22.55 3.34 -8.61
N GLY A 710 22.88 2.09 -8.95
CA GLY A 710 23.66 1.73 -10.14
C GLY A 710 22.72 1.46 -11.31
N ASP A 711 22.92 2.17 -12.42
CA ASP A 711 22.12 2.00 -13.63
C ASP A 711 22.92 1.27 -14.71
N ALA A 712 22.49 0.05 -15.03
CA ALA A 712 23.11 -0.80 -16.04
C ALA A 712 22.77 -0.39 -17.48
N GLY A 713 21.88 0.58 -17.68
CA GLY A 713 21.44 1.10 -18.98
C GLY A 713 21.97 2.50 -19.31
N SER A 714 22.38 3.31 -18.32
CA SER A 714 23.18 4.53 -18.54
C SER A 714 24.66 4.38 -18.18
N GLU A 715 25.07 3.28 -17.55
CA GLU A 715 26.45 3.00 -17.13
C GLU A 715 26.97 4.02 -16.09
N GLU A 716 26.05 4.52 -15.25
CA GLU A 716 26.29 5.54 -14.22
C GLU A 716 25.87 5.04 -12.83
N VAL A 717 26.35 5.72 -11.78
CA VAL A 717 25.79 5.63 -10.43
C VAL A 717 25.20 6.98 -10.04
N PHE A 718 23.97 6.96 -9.54
CA PHE A 718 23.26 8.14 -9.06
C PHE A 718 23.30 8.19 -7.52
N LYS A 719 23.69 9.34 -6.96
CA LYS A 719 23.60 9.61 -5.51
C LYS A 719 22.38 10.45 -5.18
N PHE A 720 21.67 10.03 -4.14
CA PHE A 720 20.54 10.73 -3.55
C PHE A 720 20.78 11.03 -2.06
N SER A 721 20.23 12.13 -1.55
CA SER A 721 20.28 12.49 -0.13
C SER A 721 19.16 13.44 0.26
N ALA A 722 18.76 13.44 1.54
CA ALA A 722 17.88 14.46 2.09
C ALA A 722 18.60 15.82 2.22
N GLU A 723 17.93 16.92 1.86
CA GLU A 723 18.49 18.26 2.04
C GLU A 723 18.69 18.57 3.54
N LYS A 724 19.95 18.75 3.95
CA LYS A 724 20.25 19.47 5.20
C LYS A 724 19.91 20.94 4.98
N SER A 725 18.78 21.38 5.54
CA SER A 725 18.30 22.76 5.40
C SER A 725 19.31 23.77 5.97
N HIS A 726 20.20 24.26 5.10
CA HIS A 726 21.06 25.40 5.38
C HIS A 726 20.17 26.65 5.44
N ARG A 727 19.65 26.93 6.64
CA ARG A 727 18.78 28.06 6.97
C ARG A 727 19.55 29.40 6.91
N SER A 728 20.06 29.74 5.73
CA SER A 728 20.76 30.98 5.44
C SER A 728 19.78 32.14 5.48
N VAL A 729 19.62 32.72 6.67
CA VAL A 729 18.76 33.88 6.88
C VAL A 729 19.38 35.08 6.18
N LYS A 730 18.88 35.41 4.98
CA LYS A 730 19.10 36.71 4.32
C LYS A 730 18.45 37.84 5.13
N LYS A 731 19.03 38.14 6.28
CA LYS A 731 18.78 39.39 7.02
C LYS A 731 19.35 40.54 6.21
N ALA A 732 18.77 41.74 6.35
CA ALA A 732 19.27 42.93 5.67
C ALA A 732 20.75 43.18 6.01
N GLY A 733 21.53 43.58 5.00
CA GLY A 733 22.97 43.40 5.02
C GLY A 733 23.75 44.33 5.95
N ILE A 734 24.74 43.73 6.62
CA ILE A 734 26.00 44.35 7.07
C ILE A 734 27.09 43.35 6.65
N GLN A 735 28.23 43.83 6.16
CA GLN A 735 29.40 42.97 5.90
C GLN A 735 30.14 42.67 7.21
N VAL A 736 30.43 41.41 7.48
CA VAL A 736 31.41 40.97 8.48
C VAL A 736 32.23 39.84 7.85
N GLN A 737 33.56 39.89 7.98
CA GLN A 737 34.46 38.79 7.68
C GLN A 737 34.95 38.18 9.00
N GLU A 738 34.62 36.92 9.23
CA GLU A 738 35.31 36.03 10.19
C GLU A 738 35.57 34.73 9.40
N LEU A 739 36.80 34.47 8.94
CA LEU A 739 38.00 34.05 9.67
C LEU A 739 37.99 32.55 9.99
N GLU A 740 38.92 31.83 9.39
CA GLU A 740 39.26 30.45 9.73
C GLU A 740 40.12 30.45 11.00
N GLU A 741 39.67 29.80 12.07
CA GLU A 741 40.54 29.52 13.22
C GLU A 741 41.14 28.12 13.10
N VAL A 742 42.46 28.08 12.94
CA VAL A 742 43.29 26.87 12.99
C VAL A 742 44.02 26.85 14.31
N GLU A 743 43.76 25.86 15.16
CA GLU A 743 44.68 25.51 16.26
C GLU A 743 45.16 24.06 16.13
N ALA A 744 46.49 23.91 16.10
CA ALA A 744 47.20 22.65 16.24
C ALA A 744 48.36 22.87 17.21
N PHE A 745 48.46 22.05 18.27
CA PHE A 745 49.41 22.30 19.36
C PHE A 745 50.60 21.32 19.41
N ILE A 746 51.75 21.83 18.96
CA ILE A 746 53.13 21.57 19.43
C ILE A 746 53.72 20.14 19.26
N GLN A 747 54.82 20.11 18.48
CA GLN A 747 55.86 19.06 18.53
C GLN A 747 56.95 19.38 19.55
N THR A 748 57.69 18.36 20.01
CA THR A 748 59.06 18.54 20.54
C THR A 748 60.07 17.62 19.83
N ARG A 749 60.92 18.25 19.01
CA ARG A 749 62.36 18.01 18.66
C ARG A 749 62.92 16.58 18.87
N VAL A 750 63.75 16.05 17.94
CA VAL A 750 65.17 16.45 17.75
C VAL A 750 65.70 16.17 16.31
N LYS A 751 66.76 16.89 15.91
CA LYS A 751 67.52 16.89 14.61
C LYS A 751 68.72 15.88 14.65
N PRO A 752 69.55 15.60 13.58
CA PRO A 752 69.90 16.48 12.45
C PRO A 752 70.24 15.89 11.03
N GLN A 753 70.08 16.75 10.02
CA GLN A 753 70.96 17.04 8.84
C GLN A 753 71.63 15.94 7.97
N ARG A 754 71.48 16.10 6.64
CA ARG A 754 72.54 16.69 5.79
C ARG A 754 72.01 17.32 4.48
N ASN A 755 72.64 18.41 4.04
CA ASN A 755 72.47 19.05 2.71
C ASN A 755 73.59 18.52 1.76
N THR A 756 73.90 18.98 0.53
CA THR A 756 73.63 20.16 -0.36
C THR A 756 74.14 19.78 -1.78
N SER A 757 73.93 20.42 -2.94
CA SER A 757 73.12 21.53 -3.51
C SER A 757 73.09 21.33 -5.05
N HIS A 758 72.24 21.96 -5.88
CA HIS A 758 72.49 23.26 -6.57
C HIS A 758 71.33 23.56 -7.57
N VAL A 759 70.73 24.78 -7.61
CA VAL A 759 70.94 25.88 -8.61
C VAL A 759 70.57 25.46 -10.06
N ALA A 760 69.77 26.12 -10.92
CA ALA A 760 68.96 27.36 -11.06
C ALA A 760 68.55 27.43 -12.59
N ALA A 761 67.75 28.32 -13.20
CA ALA A 761 66.65 29.24 -12.86
C ALA A 761 65.99 29.78 -14.17
N ALA A 762 64.93 30.62 -14.05
CA ALA A 762 64.30 31.51 -15.06
C ALA A 762 63.26 30.95 -16.08
N GLY A 763 62.30 31.82 -16.45
CA GLY A 763 61.30 31.69 -17.55
C GLY A 763 61.60 32.68 -18.71
N PRO A 764 60.63 33.22 -19.51
CA PRO A 764 59.19 33.39 -19.26
C PRO A 764 58.25 33.08 -20.49
N GLU A 765 57.09 33.75 -20.59
CA GLU A 765 55.97 33.55 -21.54
C GLU A 765 56.10 34.21 -22.95
N LYS A 766 55.41 33.70 -24.01
CA LYS A 766 54.23 34.37 -24.66
C LYS A 766 53.66 33.71 -25.96
N GLN A 767 52.31 33.74 -26.01
CA GLN A 767 51.25 33.68 -27.08
C GLN A 767 51.53 33.59 -28.61
N THR A 768 50.45 33.20 -29.34
CA THR A 768 50.08 33.39 -30.79
C THR A 768 50.49 32.29 -31.81
N VAL A 769 49.78 31.96 -32.93
CA VAL A 769 48.38 32.15 -33.44
C VAL A 769 48.10 31.19 -34.65
N ASP A 770 46.81 30.93 -34.98
CA ASP A 770 46.21 30.49 -36.29
C ASP A 770 46.11 29.03 -36.83
N LYS A 771 45.20 28.89 -37.83
CA LYS A 771 44.77 27.71 -38.66
C LYS A 771 45.36 27.83 -40.11
N PRO A 772 44.94 27.14 -41.23
CA PRO A 772 43.76 26.29 -41.53
C PRO A 772 43.95 25.03 -42.47
N SER A 773 42.82 24.38 -42.83
CA SER A 773 42.47 23.80 -44.17
C SER A 773 42.74 22.32 -44.57
N LEU A 774 42.00 21.87 -45.62
CA LEU A 774 41.84 20.52 -46.21
C LEU A 774 42.33 20.49 -47.69
N PRO A 775 42.38 19.31 -48.36
CA PRO A 775 41.54 19.11 -49.57
C PRO A 775 41.00 17.66 -49.77
N VAL A 776 40.39 17.35 -50.94
CA VAL A 776 39.49 16.18 -51.23
C VAL A 776 39.59 15.69 -52.71
N VAL A 777 38.89 14.59 -53.07
CA VAL A 777 38.22 14.22 -54.38
C VAL A 777 38.85 13.12 -55.31
N GLN A 778 37.94 12.34 -55.96
CA GLN A 778 37.98 11.48 -57.19
C GLN A 778 37.90 9.94 -56.96
N GLU A 779 36.99 9.11 -57.54
CA GLU A 779 36.36 8.91 -58.89
C GLU A 779 37.23 8.10 -59.89
N GLU A 780 36.77 7.15 -60.76
CA GLU A 780 35.43 6.69 -61.20
C GLU A 780 35.47 5.24 -61.86
N LYS A 781 34.31 4.71 -62.33
CA LYS A 781 34.05 3.65 -63.39
C LYS A 781 34.07 2.12 -63.09
N LYS A 782 32.85 1.52 -63.13
CA LYS A 782 32.27 0.45 -64.01
C LYS A 782 33.17 -0.66 -64.64
N THR A 783 32.78 -1.93 -64.86
CA THR A 783 31.63 -2.87 -64.56
C THR A 783 32.10 -4.34 -64.94
N VAL A 784 31.39 -5.46 -65.28
CA VAL A 784 29.99 -5.82 -65.67
C VAL A 784 29.72 -7.37 -65.65
N LYS A 785 28.45 -7.82 -65.50
CA LYS A 785 27.83 -9.16 -65.81
C LYS A 785 28.30 -10.44 -65.04
N ALA A 786 27.49 -11.50 -64.85
CA ALA A 786 26.02 -11.70 -64.92
C ALA A 786 25.56 -13.10 -64.37
N GLY A 787 24.27 -13.22 -63.98
CA GLY A 787 23.55 -14.48 -63.68
C GLY A 787 23.11 -14.63 -62.21
N ARG A 788 21.91 -15.12 -61.85
CA ARG A 788 20.80 -15.68 -62.65
C ARG A 788 19.41 -15.54 -61.94
N GLU A 789 18.41 -15.13 -62.73
CA GLU A 789 16.93 -15.29 -62.63
C GLU A 789 16.07 -14.76 -61.44
N ASN A 790 15.18 -13.85 -61.86
CA ASN A 790 14.01 -13.19 -61.24
C ASN A 790 12.94 -14.08 -60.57
N GLY A 791 12.03 -13.49 -59.78
CA GLY A 791 10.80 -14.18 -59.35
C GLY A 791 9.68 -13.47 -58.58
N ALA A 792 9.50 -12.13 -58.59
CA ALA A 792 8.45 -11.48 -57.77
C ALA A 792 7.84 -10.17 -58.32
N MET A 793 6.80 -10.25 -59.15
CA MET A 793 5.88 -9.13 -59.48
C MET A 793 4.44 -9.62 -59.64
N ALA A 794 3.79 -9.98 -58.53
CA ALA A 794 2.39 -10.43 -58.49
C ALA A 794 1.61 -10.03 -57.22
N ALA A 795 2.29 -9.66 -56.13
CA ALA A 795 1.68 -9.56 -54.80
C ALA A 795 0.92 -8.25 -54.49
N VAL A 796 1.09 -7.19 -55.31
CA VAL A 796 0.56 -5.84 -55.00
C VAL A 796 -0.81 -5.56 -55.62
N ILE A 797 -1.17 -6.26 -56.71
CA ILE A 797 -2.41 -5.99 -57.46
C ILE A 797 -3.62 -6.71 -56.83
N ILE A 798 -3.41 -7.90 -56.24
CA ILE A 798 -4.48 -8.71 -55.64
C ILE A 798 -5.09 -8.01 -54.40
N THR A 799 -4.25 -7.41 -53.56
CA THR A 799 -4.65 -6.73 -52.31
C THR A 799 -5.57 -5.52 -52.56
N LEU A 800 -5.36 -4.79 -53.67
CA LEU A 800 -6.17 -3.61 -54.02
C LEU A 800 -7.57 -3.95 -54.56
N LEU A 801 -7.79 -5.18 -55.05
CA LEU A 801 -9.08 -5.61 -55.61
C LEU A 801 -10.02 -6.27 -54.58
N LEU A 802 -9.49 -6.72 -53.43
CA LEU A 802 -10.29 -7.37 -52.39
C LEU A 802 -11.02 -6.39 -51.46
N LEU A 803 -10.42 -5.21 -51.21
CA LEU A 803 -10.99 -4.19 -50.32
C LEU A 803 -12.37 -3.66 -50.77
N PRO A 804 -12.63 -3.35 -52.05
CA PRO A 804 -13.97 -2.96 -52.50
C PRO A 804 -15.01 -4.08 -52.36
N LEU A 805 -14.60 -5.33 -52.60
CA LEU A 805 -15.50 -6.49 -52.56
C LEU A 805 -16.03 -6.74 -51.14
N LEU A 806 -15.15 -6.64 -50.14
CA LEU A 806 -15.51 -6.76 -48.72
C LEU A 806 -16.53 -5.70 -48.30
N LEU A 807 -16.34 -4.47 -48.79
CA LEU A 807 -17.22 -3.32 -48.49
C LEU A 807 -18.64 -3.52 -49.06
N VAL A 808 -18.76 -4.07 -50.28
CA VAL A 808 -20.05 -4.43 -50.89
C VAL A 808 -20.77 -5.52 -50.11
N VAL A 809 -20.05 -6.54 -49.61
CA VAL A 809 -20.63 -7.60 -48.77
C VAL A 809 -21.17 -7.04 -47.45
N ILE A 810 -20.40 -6.17 -46.78
CA ILE A 810 -20.82 -5.51 -45.53
C ILE A 810 -22.09 -4.66 -45.74
N ILE A 811 -22.14 -3.88 -46.82
CA ILE A 811 -23.34 -3.10 -47.19
C ILE A 811 -24.53 -4.02 -47.48
N GLY A 812 -24.32 -5.14 -48.18
CA GLY A 812 -25.36 -6.15 -48.44
C GLY A 812 -25.97 -6.75 -47.16
N VAL A 813 -25.12 -7.13 -46.20
CA VAL A 813 -25.55 -7.64 -44.88
C VAL A 813 -26.32 -6.57 -44.11
N PHE A 814 -25.83 -5.33 -44.09
CA PHE A 814 -26.50 -4.21 -43.41
C PHE A 814 -27.88 -3.89 -44.03
N VAL A 815 -28.01 -3.95 -45.36
CA VAL A 815 -29.28 -3.76 -46.08
C VAL A 815 -30.26 -4.90 -45.81
N CYS A 816 -29.81 -6.16 -45.77
CA CYS A 816 -30.65 -7.30 -45.37
C CYS A 816 -31.15 -7.16 -43.92
N TRP A 817 -30.26 -6.84 -42.97
CA TRP A 817 -30.62 -6.63 -41.57
C TRP A 817 -31.66 -5.52 -41.40
N ARG A 818 -31.40 -4.34 -42.00
CA ARG A 818 -32.29 -3.17 -41.94
C ARG A 818 -33.63 -3.37 -42.67
N ARG A 819 -33.78 -4.44 -43.47
CA ARG A 819 -35.02 -4.80 -44.17
C ARG A 819 -35.94 -5.72 -43.35
N ASN A 820 -35.42 -6.43 -42.35
CA ASN A 820 -36.23 -7.21 -41.39
C ASN A 820 -36.74 -6.36 -40.22
N SER A 821 -36.06 -5.27 -39.85
CA SER A 821 -36.41 -4.42 -38.69
C SER A 821 -37.48 -3.36 -38.99
N LYS A 822 -38.63 -3.75 -39.56
CA LYS A 822 -39.78 -2.86 -39.79
C LYS A 822 -41.14 -3.51 -39.48
N ALA A 823 -41.56 -3.43 -38.22
CA ALA A 823 -42.95 -3.66 -37.81
C ALA A 823 -43.28 -2.86 -36.53
N VAL A 824 -43.99 -1.72 -36.67
CA VAL A 824 -44.67 -0.92 -35.61
C VAL A 824 -43.72 -0.32 -34.53
N GLY A 825 -43.82 0.94 -34.04
CA GLY A 825 -44.76 2.07 -34.21
C GLY A 825 -45.22 2.56 -32.81
N GLY A 826 -45.22 3.83 -32.40
CA GLY A 826 -44.96 5.14 -33.03
C GLY A 826 -44.84 6.24 -31.95
N LEU A 827 -44.81 7.54 -32.30
CA LEU A 827 -44.51 8.65 -31.37
C LEU A 827 -45.77 9.31 -30.75
N ASN A 828 -45.68 9.87 -29.52
CA ASN A 828 -45.76 11.33 -29.31
C ASN A 828 -45.41 11.87 -27.89
N LEU A 829 -45.38 13.20 -27.76
CA LEU A 829 -44.93 14.03 -26.60
C LEU A 829 -46.07 14.37 -25.60
N GLY A 830 -45.75 14.80 -24.36
CA GLY A 830 -46.79 15.25 -23.39
C GLY A 830 -46.39 15.86 -22.02
N ASN A 831 -45.65 16.98 -21.99
CA ASN A 831 -45.58 18.05 -20.96
C ASN A 831 -46.15 17.95 -19.50
N PHE A 832 -45.30 18.38 -18.54
CA PHE A 832 -45.50 19.47 -17.53
C PHE A 832 -45.97 19.25 -16.05
N PHE A 833 -45.14 19.82 -15.15
CA PHE A 833 -45.40 20.53 -13.87
C PHE A 833 -45.91 19.85 -12.56
N ALA A 834 -44.95 19.65 -11.65
CA ALA A 834 -44.74 20.38 -10.37
C ALA A 834 -45.76 20.33 -9.19
N SER A 835 -45.22 20.07 -7.98
CA SER A 835 -45.60 20.77 -6.73
C SER A 835 -44.54 20.58 -5.62
N HIS A 836 -44.30 21.58 -4.77
CA HIS A 836 -43.41 21.49 -3.59
C HIS A 836 -44.17 21.07 -2.32
N ARG A 837 -43.51 20.32 -1.43
CA ARG A 837 -43.64 20.46 0.03
C ARG A 837 -42.27 20.32 0.69
N GLY A 838 -42.01 21.10 1.74
CA GLY A 838 -40.77 21.07 2.52
C GLY A 838 -40.85 20.12 3.72
N TYR A 839 -39.69 19.70 4.22
CA TYR A 839 -39.56 18.69 5.30
C TYR A 839 -39.30 19.29 6.68
N THR A 840 -39.70 18.54 7.70
CA THR A 840 -39.47 18.82 9.13
C THR A 840 -38.32 17.99 9.69
N ARG A 841 -37.88 18.36 10.91
CA ARG A 841 -36.63 17.97 11.58
C ARG A 841 -36.51 16.50 12.01
N GLN A 842 -37.25 15.58 11.37
CA GLN A 842 -37.40 14.18 11.78
C GLN A 842 -37.02 13.16 10.70
N GLY A 843 -36.59 13.62 9.51
CA GLY A 843 -36.27 12.74 8.38
C GLY A 843 -34.84 12.20 8.31
N PHE A 844 -33.92 12.65 9.17
CA PHE A 844 -32.47 12.52 8.91
C PHE A 844 -31.93 11.07 8.89
N ASP A 845 -32.57 10.13 9.58
CA ASP A 845 -32.16 8.72 9.57
C ASP A 845 -32.30 8.04 8.19
N GLN A 846 -33.11 8.60 7.29
CA GLN A 846 -33.30 8.11 5.92
C GLN A 846 -32.35 8.79 4.90
N LEU A 847 -31.48 9.71 5.35
CA LEU A 847 -30.81 10.67 4.46
C LEU A 847 -29.29 10.46 4.28
N SER A 848 -28.68 9.45 4.89
CA SER A 848 -27.25 9.18 4.68
C SER A 848 -26.95 8.18 3.54
N THR A 849 -28.00 7.63 2.92
CA THR A 849 -27.94 6.48 2.00
C THR A 849 -29.22 6.34 1.18
N GLU A 850 -29.13 6.45 -0.15
CA GLU A 850 -29.97 5.75 -1.15
C GLU A 850 -29.34 6.00 -2.54
N GLY A 851 -29.25 4.97 -3.41
CA GLY A 851 -28.28 5.05 -4.52
C GLY A 851 -28.42 4.15 -5.76
N SER A 852 -29.52 3.40 -5.95
CA SER A 852 -29.78 2.78 -7.27
C SER A 852 -31.27 2.53 -7.54
N ASP A 853 -31.85 3.29 -8.47
CA ASP A 853 -33.11 2.91 -9.12
C ASP A 853 -32.86 1.80 -10.15
N GLN A 854 -33.75 0.81 -10.16
CA GLN A 854 -33.87 -0.16 -11.24
C GLN A 854 -35.35 -0.31 -11.58
N GLU A 855 -35.79 0.33 -12.67
CA GLU A 855 -37.15 0.17 -13.20
C GLU A 855 -37.47 -1.32 -13.41
N ARG A 856 -38.55 -1.79 -12.78
CA ARG A 856 -39.16 -3.09 -13.09
C ARG A 856 -40.62 -2.89 -13.42
N ASN A 857 -40.97 -3.19 -14.67
CA ASN A 857 -42.36 -3.38 -15.06
C ASN A 857 -42.98 -4.49 -14.20
N MET A 858 -44.19 -4.26 -13.68
CA MET A 858 -45.00 -5.26 -13.00
C MET A 858 -46.26 -5.56 -13.80
N GLU A 859 -46.35 -6.80 -14.28
CA GLU A 859 -47.55 -7.52 -14.70
C GLU A 859 -47.31 -9.00 -14.33
N ASP A 860 -48.23 -9.76 -13.75
CA ASP A 860 -49.54 -9.44 -13.17
C ASP A 860 -49.95 -10.58 -12.19
N SER A 861 -51.18 -10.51 -11.65
CA SER A 861 -51.86 -11.42 -10.71
C SER A 861 -51.43 -11.30 -9.22
N SER A 862 -52.34 -11.39 -8.24
CA SER A 862 -53.73 -11.89 -8.29
C SER A 862 -54.72 -11.12 -7.40
N ASP A 863 -55.93 -10.91 -7.93
CA ASP A 863 -57.24 -10.75 -7.28
C ASP A 863 -57.36 -10.37 -5.79
N SER A 864 -58.08 -9.25 -5.62
CA SER A 864 -59.30 -9.09 -4.79
C SER A 864 -59.24 -8.10 -3.62
N ASP A 865 -60.00 -7.01 -3.74
CA ASP A 865 -61.01 -6.64 -2.75
C ASP A 865 -62.11 -5.77 -3.38
N ASN A 866 -63.26 -5.63 -2.71
CA ASN A 866 -64.49 -5.09 -3.32
C ASN A 866 -64.57 -3.55 -3.30
N GLU A 867 -65.05 -2.94 -4.39
CA GLU A 867 -65.69 -1.61 -4.30
C GLU A 867 -67.14 -1.73 -3.87
N GLU A 868 -67.58 -0.85 -2.95
CA GLU A 868 -68.83 -0.10 -3.14
C GLU A 868 -68.92 1.10 -2.18
N TYR A 869 -69.30 2.28 -2.67
CA TYR A 869 -69.92 3.29 -1.81
C TYR A 869 -70.95 4.19 -2.55
N SER A 870 -72.15 3.60 -2.72
CA SER A 870 -73.47 4.25 -2.78
C SER A 870 -73.78 5.35 -3.82
N ALA A 871 -74.76 5.03 -4.67
CA ALA A 871 -75.44 5.94 -5.59
C ALA A 871 -76.55 6.81 -4.89
N PRO A 872 -77.23 7.75 -5.58
CA PRO A 872 -78.01 8.83 -4.95
C PRO A 872 -79.47 8.49 -4.58
N PRO A 873 -80.12 9.29 -3.71
CA PRO A 873 -81.44 8.97 -3.15
C PRO A 873 -82.65 9.38 -4.01
N LEU A 874 -83.74 8.62 -3.85
CA LEU A 874 -85.11 8.91 -4.32
C LEU A 874 -86.07 9.06 -3.11
N PRO A 875 -87.27 9.68 -3.27
CA PRO A 875 -88.10 10.13 -2.16
C PRO A 875 -88.90 9.02 -1.43
N PRO A 876 -89.37 9.27 -0.18
CA PRO A 876 -89.89 8.23 0.72
C PRO A 876 -91.43 8.07 0.71
N GLN A 877 -91.92 6.92 1.16
CA GLN A 877 -93.23 6.69 1.79
C GLN A 877 -93.11 5.52 2.82
N PRO A 878 -94.03 5.37 3.81
CA PRO A 878 -93.69 4.74 5.10
C PRO A 878 -94.56 3.52 5.51
N ALA A 879 -94.34 3.08 6.76
CA ALA A 879 -94.97 1.98 7.52
C ALA A 879 -94.48 0.56 7.15
N SER A 880 -94.34 -0.37 8.11
CA SER A 880 -94.65 -0.32 9.56
C SER A 880 -93.51 -0.80 10.43
#